data_AF-A0A3D5AR19-F1
#
_entry.id   AF-A0A3D5AR19-F1
#
_cell.length_a   1.000
_cell.length_b   1.000
_cell.length_c   1.000
_cell.angle_alpha   90.00
_cell.angle_beta   90.00
_cell.angle_gamma   90.00
#
_symmetry.space_group_name_H-M   'P 1'
#
loop_
_entity.id
_entity.type
_entity.pdbx_description
1 polymer ?
#
loop_
_entity_poly.entity_id
_entity_poly.type
_entity_poly.pdbx_seq_one_letter_code
_entity_poly.pdbx_strand_id
1 'polypeptide(L)'
;MYRRSVPLLVAALATVLAAGVIAALPSHSAPLTTLDLSAANRRAPIAGLYDWSKAGYRAGADLPGPAQLNPSASCRITPAITPNDGLDDSAGLQAAIDQIKANCSPSAGFTKLSLITLPAGTINVSRQIAVDADYLLIKGAGTSTRIVFRPDANTRYDTLTPDGSDWDEDAMTSGSAKGGWIWPGRGLFRVQSRGVHTSYASEYAAAPANRKDLFEGTVNVHWKAGLALRGKAGDTAYAARAGDTVVHLATSGTLANFAVGGLVNIRAANSMNFYAQQQALPTSHPLLNQHMRQQIFTITALDSTNRTVTVDKPLEYDVPVNSTSDGSAPIDGTVYLSKASPLVDPVLGVGFEDLTITQDMPGLNPANAVHNYGNMSPADEMHGIVFKWAANSWVRGIRAEMTGSHPIVTEEAYRLQIVGNQLDGSWNKGKGGNGYFRGSRVWDSLYAGNTSRNLRHFTFQWSASGNVVIGNDFDSDLNLHGGWERNNLFELNTVTVPYDHRSGSCTANCGEEGGGGPDASTWYPIWWGAGQKAVKWSGSSGPRNVFYRNTMTKQATSGGPYTSYYSATGTVYQFGWSGTAFKHLSIASTPITDWASNETRDYTSGQGVHTVAQTVPSIFLKSVTGTPTSPPPTSSSPSPSPSPSTSPSVSPTGSGCLSARYVQTGVWSNGYGADVFIKNNCSVKTLTWTVEFDLPTGTSVSSHWSATKTQTGQHYRFVNVSFNGDINPGQEEDFGFNAAGLGTPINLVVRPA
;
A
#
# COMPACT_ATOMS: atom_id res chain seq x y z
N MET A 1 -6.43 14.22 79.44
CA MET A 1 -6.75 15.49 80.13
C MET A 1 -6.34 16.66 79.24
N TYR A 2 -7.19 17.69 79.18
CA TYR A 2 -7.10 18.95 78.44
C TYR A 2 -5.72 19.60 78.21
N ARG A 3 -5.54 20.23 77.01
CA ARG A 3 -5.40 21.70 76.74
C ARG A 3 -5.04 21.93 75.24
N ARG A 4 -5.92 22.55 74.42
CA ARG A 4 -6.00 24.00 74.00
C ARG A 4 -4.78 24.47 73.17
N SER A 5 -4.82 25.17 72.02
CA SER A 5 -5.74 26.02 71.21
C SER A 5 -5.18 26.12 69.76
N VAL A 6 -5.84 26.53 68.67
CA VAL A 6 -6.21 27.89 68.16
C VAL A 6 -6.89 27.70 66.76
N PRO A 7 -7.89 28.52 66.32
CA PRO A 7 -8.56 28.35 65.02
C PRO A 7 -7.91 29.18 63.89
N LEU A 8 -7.92 28.67 62.65
CA LEU A 8 -7.57 29.42 61.43
C LEU A 8 -8.79 29.61 60.53
N LEU A 9 -8.94 30.84 60.05
CA LEU A 9 -10.01 31.36 59.20
C LEU A 9 -9.95 30.77 57.78
N VAL A 10 -11.12 30.45 57.21
CA VAL A 10 -11.34 29.97 55.84
C VAL A 10 -11.46 31.16 54.89
N ALA A 11 -10.72 31.14 53.78
CA ALA A 11 -10.93 32.02 52.62
C ALA A 11 -11.31 31.16 51.40
N ALA A 12 -12.47 31.44 50.81
CA ALA A 12 -13.03 30.75 49.66
C ALA A 12 -12.34 31.22 48.36
N LEU A 13 -11.82 30.27 47.57
CA LEU A 13 -11.41 30.50 46.17
C LEU A 13 -12.61 30.26 45.24
N ALA A 14 -12.95 31.28 44.45
CA ALA A 14 -13.90 31.17 43.35
C ALA A 14 -13.25 30.47 42.15
N THR A 15 -13.83 29.35 41.73
CA THR A 15 -13.49 28.61 40.50
C THR A 15 -14.09 29.31 39.28
N VAL A 16 -13.23 29.81 38.39
CA VAL A 16 -13.63 30.25 37.04
C VAL A 16 -13.77 29.00 36.17
N LEU A 17 -15.00 28.66 35.80
CA LEU A 17 -15.32 27.68 34.75
C LEU A 17 -14.92 28.27 33.39
N ALA A 18 -13.74 27.91 32.88
CA ALA A 18 -13.41 28.09 31.49
C ALA A 18 -14.20 27.04 30.67
N ALA A 19 -15.23 27.48 29.96
CA ALA A 19 -15.90 26.68 28.95
C ALA A 19 -14.90 26.42 27.80
N GLY A 20 -14.21 25.29 27.87
CA GLY A 20 -13.41 24.78 26.77
C GLY A 20 -14.33 24.48 25.60
N VAL A 21 -14.17 25.22 24.51
CA VAL A 21 -14.68 24.82 23.21
C VAL A 21 -13.97 23.51 22.88
N ILE A 22 -14.65 22.38 23.05
CA ILE A 22 -14.22 21.11 22.47
C ILE A 22 -14.30 21.33 20.97
N ALA A 23 -13.16 21.62 20.34
CA ALA A 23 -13.05 21.56 18.91
C ALA A 23 -13.47 20.14 18.50
N ALA A 24 -14.54 20.04 17.72
CA ALA A 24 -14.96 18.76 17.17
C ALA A 24 -13.76 18.15 16.43
N LEU A 25 -13.37 16.93 16.81
CA LEU A 25 -12.39 16.15 16.06
C LEU A 25 -12.86 16.11 14.60
N PRO A 26 -12.01 16.40 13.61
CA PRO A 26 -12.40 16.23 12.22
C PRO A 26 -12.82 14.79 11.99
N SER A 27 -13.95 14.61 11.32
CA SER A 27 -14.41 13.31 10.85
C SER A 27 -13.40 12.80 9.82
N HIS A 28 -12.64 11.75 10.16
CA HIS A 28 -11.99 10.94 9.15
C HIS A 28 -13.08 10.48 8.18
N SER A 29 -12.98 10.88 6.92
CA SER A 29 -13.86 10.33 5.87
C SER A 29 -13.39 8.92 5.56
N ALA A 30 -14.29 7.95 5.55
CA ALA A 30 -13.95 6.57 5.21
C ALA A 30 -13.24 6.49 3.84
N PRO A 31 -12.28 5.57 3.66
CA PRO A 31 -11.67 5.31 2.35
C PRO A 31 -12.74 4.92 1.32
N LEU A 32 -12.49 5.22 0.05
CA LEU A 32 -13.38 4.87 -1.06
C LEU A 32 -13.16 3.41 -1.48
N THR A 33 -13.69 2.48 -0.69
CA THR A 33 -13.54 1.03 -0.90
C THR A 33 -14.41 0.47 -2.03
N THR A 34 -15.39 1.23 -2.51
CA THR A 34 -16.37 0.81 -3.52
C THR A 34 -16.08 1.34 -4.93
N LEU A 35 -14.88 1.91 -5.15
CA LEU A 35 -14.48 2.34 -6.50
C LEU A 35 -14.48 1.15 -7.45
N ASP A 36 -15.09 1.31 -8.62
CA ASP A 36 -14.94 0.36 -9.72
C ASP A 36 -13.53 0.50 -10.32
N LEU A 37 -12.64 -0.40 -9.93
CA LEU A 37 -11.26 -0.44 -10.39
C LEU A 37 -11.05 -1.33 -11.61
N SER A 38 -12.14 -1.75 -12.27
CA SER A 38 -12.06 -2.63 -13.45
C SER A 38 -11.44 -1.92 -14.65
N ALA A 39 -10.95 -2.73 -15.59
CA ALA A 39 -10.48 -2.23 -16.88
C ALA A 39 -11.56 -1.40 -17.61
N ALA A 40 -12.84 -1.75 -17.43
CA ALA A 40 -13.96 -1.07 -18.07
C ALA A 40 -14.12 0.39 -17.60
N ASN A 41 -13.78 0.67 -16.34
CA ASN A 41 -13.87 2.01 -15.76
C ASN A 41 -12.57 2.84 -15.91
N ARG A 42 -11.52 2.31 -16.53
CA ARG A 42 -10.29 3.07 -16.81
C ARG A 42 -10.53 4.15 -17.84
N ARG A 43 -10.15 5.40 -17.53
CA ARG A 43 -10.24 6.51 -18.47
C ARG A 43 -9.18 6.37 -19.56
N ALA A 44 -9.50 6.85 -20.77
CA ALA A 44 -8.50 7.07 -21.81
C ALA A 44 -7.49 8.17 -21.40
N PRO A 45 -6.25 8.15 -21.91
CA PRO A 45 -5.26 9.16 -21.57
C PRO A 45 -5.75 10.58 -21.85
N ILE A 46 -5.53 11.49 -20.90
CA ILE A 46 -5.80 12.92 -21.07
C ILE A 46 -4.55 13.59 -21.64
N ALA A 47 -4.70 14.37 -22.70
CA ALA A 47 -3.60 15.07 -23.34
C ALA A 47 -2.80 15.92 -22.32
N GLY A 48 -1.46 15.80 -22.37
CA GLY A 48 -0.56 16.49 -21.44
C GLY A 48 -0.35 15.80 -20.09
N LEU A 49 -1.11 14.75 -19.79
CA LEU A 49 -0.91 13.90 -18.62
C LEU A 49 -0.31 12.54 -19.01
N TYR A 50 0.25 11.85 -18.03
CA TYR A 50 0.77 10.49 -18.21
C TYR A 50 -0.39 9.50 -18.38
N ASP A 51 -0.15 8.39 -19.09
CA ASP A 51 -1.15 7.32 -19.26
C ASP A 51 -1.08 6.32 -18.11
N TRP A 52 -2.01 6.44 -17.16
CA TRP A 52 -2.18 5.49 -16.07
C TRP A 52 -3.18 4.37 -16.35
N SER A 53 -3.78 4.30 -17.54
CA SER A 53 -4.89 3.36 -17.84
C SER A 53 -4.56 1.89 -17.58
N LYS A 54 -3.27 1.56 -17.60
CA LYS A 54 -2.72 0.22 -17.37
C LYS A 54 -2.15 0.00 -15.95
N ALA A 55 -2.31 0.93 -15.03
CA ALA A 55 -1.85 0.73 -13.65
C ALA A 55 -2.67 -0.36 -12.95
N GLY A 56 -1.97 -1.21 -12.18
CA GLY A 56 -2.54 -2.31 -11.40
C GLY A 56 -2.29 -3.70 -11.98
N TYR A 57 -2.99 -4.69 -11.42
CA TYR A 57 -2.81 -6.10 -11.73
C TYR A 57 -2.90 -6.36 -13.23
N ARG A 58 -1.89 -7.03 -13.80
CA ARG A 58 -1.83 -7.41 -15.22
C ARG A 58 -2.23 -6.30 -16.20
N ALA A 59 -1.67 -5.11 -16.01
CA ALA A 59 -1.93 -3.94 -16.83
C ALA A 59 -3.38 -3.41 -16.72
N GLY A 60 -3.93 -3.43 -15.49
CA GLY A 60 -5.27 -2.93 -15.18
C GLY A 60 -6.41 -3.94 -15.35
N ALA A 61 -6.10 -5.24 -15.48
CA ALA A 61 -7.10 -6.30 -15.49
C ALA A 61 -7.76 -6.47 -14.11
N ASP A 62 -8.96 -7.06 -14.10
CA ASP A 62 -9.68 -7.35 -12.87
C ASP A 62 -8.91 -8.36 -12.00
N LEU A 63 -8.99 -8.15 -10.69
CA LEU A 63 -8.46 -9.13 -9.73
C LEU A 63 -9.19 -10.47 -9.89
N PRO A 64 -8.48 -11.59 -9.74
CA PRO A 64 -9.07 -12.91 -9.94
C PRO A 64 -10.19 -13.20 -8.93
N GLY A 65 -11.18 -13.94 -9.39
CA GLY A 65 -12.27 -14.50 -8.60
C GLY A 65 -12.28 -16.03 -8.64
N PRO A 66 -13.36 -16.67 -8.15
CA PRO A 66 -13.47 -18.13 -8.09
C PRO A 66 -13.27 -18.82 -9.45
N ALA A 67 -13.63 -18.16 -10.55
CA ALA A 67 -13.50 -18.71 -11.90
C ALA A 67 -12.04 -18.88 -12.38
N GLN A 68 -11.09 -18.16 -11.78
CA GLN A 68 -9.67 -18.26 -12.10
C GLN A 68 -8.94 -19.27 -11.21
N LEU A 69 -9.61 -19.94 -10.27
CA LEU A 69 -9.00 -20.94 -9.42
C LEU A 69 -8.71 -22.24 -10.17
N ASN A 70 -7.63 -22.90 -9.78
CA ASN A 70 -7.24 -24.19 -10.31
C ASN A 70 -8.34 -25.23 -10.01
N PRO A 71 -8.90 -25.92 -11.03
CA PRO A 71 -9.98 -26.86 -10.80
C PRO A 71 -9.55 -28.08 -9.98
N SER A 72 -8.25 -28.41 -9.94
CA SER A 72 -7.76 -29.54 -9.14
C SER A 72 -7.89 -29.27 -7.65
N ALA A 73 -8.49 -30.20 -6.90
CA ALA A 73 -8.52 -30.16 -5.45
C ALA A 73 -7.10 -30.27 -4.83
N SER A 74 -6.16 -30.93 -5.50
CA SER A 74 -4.77 -31.03 -5.03
C SER A 74 -4.01 -29.70 -5.02
N CYS A 75 -4.55 -28.69 -5.70
CA CYS A 75 -4.00 -27.33 -5.77
C CYS A 75 -4.90 -26.32 -5.04
N ARG A 76 -5.89 -26.81 -4.29
CA ARG A 76 -6.78 -26.02 -3.43
C ARG A 76 -6.77 -26.66 -2.05
N ILE A 77 -5.77 -26.30 -1.26
CA ILE A 77 -5.41 -27.01 -0.04
C ILE A 77 -5.60 -26.15 1.21
N THR A 78 -5.78 -26.80 2.34
CA THR A 78 -5.64 -26.20 3.66
C THR A 78 -4.32 -26.68 4.24
N PRO A 79 -3.49 -25.80 4.83
CA PRO A 79 -2.24 -26.21 5.46
C PRO A 79 -2.52 -27.11 6.67
N ALA A 80 -1.60 -28.03 6.96
CA ALA A 80 -1.67 -28.91 8.12
C ALA A 80 -1.27 -28.16 9.40
N ILE A 81 -2.13 -27.24 9.85
CA ILE A 81 -1.94 -26.38 11.02
C ILE A 81 -3.18 -26.44 11.92
N THR A 82 -3.00 -26.21 13.22
CA THR A 82 -4.11 -26.24 14.20
C THR A 82 -4.24 -24.86 14.84
N PRO A 83 -5.19 -24.03 14.43
CA PRO A 83 -5.31 -22.69 14.98
C PRO A 83 -5.67 -22.72 16.48
N ASN A 84 -5.15 -21.74 17.22
CA ASN A 84 -5.36 -21.52 18.67
C ASN A 84 -4.76 -22.59 19.60
N ASP A 85 -3.82 -23.40 19.15
CA ASP A 85 -3.13 -24.38 20.02
C ASP A 85 -1.90 -23.81 20.74
N GLY A 86 -1.47 -22.59 20.37
CA GLY A 86 -0.31 -21.92 20.94
C GLY A 86 1.04 -22.42 20.41
N LEU A 87 1.04 -23.36 19.46
CA LEU A 87 2.23 -23.92 18.84
C LEU A 87 2.64 -23.11 17.60
N ASP A 88 3.87 -23.32 17.15
CA ASP A 88 4.42 -22.68 15.95
C ASP A 88 4.00 -23.44 14.68
N ASP A 89 3.21 -22.77 13.85
CA ASP A 89 2.64 -23.26 12.61
C ASP A 89 3.53 -23.00 11.38
N SER A 90 4.71 -22.38 11.56
CA SER A 90 5.60 -21.99 10.45
C SER A 90 5.87 -23.12 9.47
N ALA A 91 6.16 -24.33 9.99
CA ALA A 91 6.50 -25.49 9.18
C ALA A 91 5.30 -25.99 8.35
N GLY A 92 4.10 -26.02 8.93
CA GLY A 92 2.89 -26.46 8.24
C GLY A 92 2.47 -25.50 7.13
N LEU A 93 2.60 -24.20 7.37
CA LEU A 93 2.34 -23.16 6.37
C LEU A 93 3.38 -23.21 5.23
N GLN A 94 4.67 -23.32 5.56
CA GLN A 94 5.72 -23.42 4.54
C GLN A 94 5.57 -24.70 3.70
N ALA A 95 5.26 -25.84 4.31
CA ALA A 95 5.07 -27.10 3.60
C ALA A 95 3.92 -27.03 2.59
N ALA A 96 2.83 -26.32 2.91
CA ALA A 96 1.73 -26.11 1.97
C ALA A 96 2.16 -25.31 0.74
N ILE A 97 2.96 -24.25 0.93
CA ILE A 97 3.51 -23.46 -0.18
C ILE A 97 4.47 -24.31 -1.02
N ASP A 98 5.34 -25.09 -0.38
CA ASP A 98 6.29 -25.98 -1.06
C ASP A 98 5.57 -27.04 -1.90
N GLN A 99 4.46 -27.59 -1.39
CA GLN A 99 3.59 -28.50 -2.13
C GLN A 99 2.99 -27.85 -3.37
N ILE A 100 2.46 -26.62 -3.26
CA ILE A 100 1.92 -25.88 -4.40
C ILE A 100 3.03 -25.59 -5.42
N LYS A 101 4.19 -25.12 -4.95
CA LYS A 101 5.34 -24.82 -5.81
C LYS A 101 5.75 -26.02 -6.64
N ALA A 102 5.89 -27.18 -6.01
CA ALA A 102 6.36 -28.40 -6.67
C ALA A 102 5.32 -28.98 -7.64
N ASN A 103 4.05 -29.03 -7.21
CA ASN A 103 3.04 -29.85 -7.90
C ASN A 103 2.05 -29.05 -8.75
N CYS A 104 1.90 -27.75 -8.49
CA CYS A 104 0.83 -26.93 -9.07
C CYS A 104 1.38 -25.78 -9.92
N SER A 105 2.37 -25.02 -9.42
CA SER A 105 2.94 -23.86 -10.13
C SER A 105 3.42 -24.17 -11.56
N PRO A 106 4.08 -25.31 -11.88
CA PRO A 106 4.54 -25.61 -13.24
C PRO A 106 3.43 -25.70 -14.30
N SER A 107 2.17 -25.91 -13.87
CA SER A 107 1.01 -26.00 -14.77
C SER A 107 -0.05 -24.93 -14.47
N ALA A 108 0.27 -23.98 -13.60
CA ALA A 108 -0.61 -22.89 -13.21
C ALA A 108 -0.49 -21.69 -14.17
N GLY A 109 -1.34 -20.70 -13.95
CA GLY A 109 -1.33 -19.46 -14.72
C GLY A 109 -2.34 -18.46 -14.18
N PHE A 110 -2.41 -17.28 -14.77
CA PHE A 110 -3.32 -16.21 -14.30
C PHE A 110 -4.82 -16.55 -14.38
N THR A 111 -5.19 -17.62 -15.07
CA THR A 111 -6.57 -18.16 -15.14
C THR A 111 -6.71 -19.53 -14.46
N LYS A 112 -5.67 -19.97 -13.72
CA LYS A 112 -5.58 -21.27 -13.07
C LYS A 112 -4.71 -21.17 -11.81
N LEU A 113 -5.16 -20.36 -10.86
CA LEU A 113 -4.47 -20.04 -9.61
C LEU A 113 -4.63 -21.15 -8.57
N SER A 114 -3.54 -21.54 -7.94
CA SER A 114 -3.61 -22.39 -6.75
C SER A 114 -4.15 -21.62 -5.55
N LEU A 115 -4.78 -22.32 -4.61
CA LEU A 115 -5.37 -21.73 -3.41
C LEU A 115 -4.83 -22.43 -2.17
N ILE A 116 -4.35 -21.63 -1.21
CA ILE A 116 -4.17 -22.03 0.17
C ILE A 116 -5.24 -21.33 1.01
N THR A 117 -6.14 -22.09 1.61
CA THR A 117 -7.15 -21.57 2.53
C THR A 117 -6.66 -21.70 3.97
N LEU A 118 -6.47 -20.57 4.63
CA LEU A 118 -6.10 -20.52 6.04
C LEU A 118 -7.35 -20.65 6.92
N PRO A 119 -7.31 -21.46 7.98
CA PRO A 119 -8.44 -21.61 8.89
C PRO A 119 -8.66 -20.33 9.71
N ALA A 120 -9.87 -20.19 10.26
CA ALA A 120 -10.16 -19.19 11.29
C ALA A 120 -9.44 -19.54 12.60
N GLY A 121 -9.03 -18.51 13.34
CA GLY A 121 -8.30 -18.58 14.60
C GLY A 121 -6.89 -18.00 14.49
N THR A 122 -6.13 -18.17 15.58
CA THR A 122 -4.76 -17.69 15.73
C THR A 122 -3.79 -18.74 15.18
N ILE A 123 -2.98 -18.33 14.20
CA ILE A 123 -1.88 -19.11 13.63
C ILE A 123 -0.59 -18.46 14.11
N ASN A 124 0.24 -19.16 14.88
CA ASN A 124 1.49 -18.56 15.37
C ASN A 124 2.62 -18.92 14.41
N VAL A 125 3.44 -17.94 14.07
CA VAL A 125 4.58 -18.13 13.17
C VAL A 125 5.81 -17.55 13.84
N SER A 126 6.95 -18.23 13.74
CA SER A 126 8.24 -17.74 14.26
C SER A 126 9.28 -17.49 13.17
N ARG A 127 9.01 -17.92 11.93
CA ARG A 127 9.94 -17.78 10.80
C ARG A 127 9.33 -16.98 9.66
N GLN A 128 10.19 -16.35 8.87
CA GLN A 128 9.79 -15.84 7.56
C GLN A 128 9.22 -16.96 6.71
N ILE A 129 8.03 -16.75 6.15
CA ILE A 129 7.38 -17.64 5.21
C ILE A 129 7.78 -17.22 3.80
N ALA A 130 8.50 -18.10 3.10
CA ALA A 130 8.85 -17.91 1.71
C ALA A 130 7.64 -18.24 0.83
N VAL A 131 7.16 -17.24 0.10
CA VAL A 131 6.04 -17.33 -0.83
C VAL A 131 6.60 -17.31 -2.25
N ASP A 132 7.18 -18.44 -2.65
CA ASP A 132 7.91 -18.61 -3.91
C ASP A 132 7.23 -19.59 -4.87
N ALA A 133 5.92 -19.78 -4.69
CA ALA A 133 5.04 -20.50 -5.59
C ALA A 133 4.32 -19.50 -6.51
N ASP A 134 4.52 -19.62 -7.82
CA ASP A 134 3.79 -18.81 -8.78
C ASP A 134 2.30 -19.13 -8.77
N TYR A 135 1.49 -18.12 -9.10
CA TYR A 135 0.05 -18.22 -9.31
C TYR A 135 -0.68 -18.78 -8.09
N LEU A 136 -0.35 -18.24 -6.91
CA LEU A 136 -0.87 -18.67 -5.62
C LEU A 136 -1.72 -17.58 -4.95
N LEU A 137 -2.94 -17.92 -4.57
CA LEU A 137 -3.76 -17.15 -3.64
C LEU A 137 -3.66 -17.77 -2.23
N ILE A 138 -3.21 -16.99 -1.25
CA ILE A 138 -3.32 -17.29 0.18
C ILE A 138 -4.51 -16.50 0.73
N LYS A 139 -5.53 -17.19 1.21
CA LYS A 139 -6.80 -16.58 1.63
C LYS A 139 -7.20 -17.02 3.04
N GLY A 140 -7.49 -16.07 3.91
CA GLY A 140 -8.05 -16.33 5.24
C GLY A 140 -9.58 -16.24 5.29
N ALA A 141 -10.11 -16.32 6.50
CA ALA A 141 -11.53 -16.20 6.84
C ALA A 141 -11.87 -14.77 7.33
N GLY A 142 -11.28 -13.74 6.71
CA GLY A 142 -11.40 -12.35 7.15
C GLY A 142 -10.59 -12.08 8.42
N THR A 143 -11.10 -11.18 9.27
CA THR A 143 -10.48 -10.87 10.57
C THR A 143 -10.44 -12.05 11.53
N SER A 144 -11.22 -13.11 11.27
CA SER A 144 -11.18 -14.35 12.05
C SER A 144 -9.91 -15.15 11.84
N THR A 145 -9.19 -15.02 10.71
CA THR A 145 -7.84 -15.60 10.56
C THR A 145 -6.82 -14.56 11.02
N ARG A 146 -6.06 -14.88 12.09
CA ARG A 146 -5.02 -14.02 12.63
C ARG A 146 -3.68 -14.73 12.64
N ILE A 147 -2.72 -14.21 11.88
CA ILE A 147 -1.34 -14.68 11.91
C ILE A 147 -0.56 -13.81 12.88
N VAL A 148 -0.01 -14.46 13.91
CA VAL A 148 0.77 -13.80 14.96
C VAL A 148 2.24 -14.17 14.79
N PHE A 149 3.03 -13.20 14.34
CA PHE A 149 4.45 -13.39 14.08
C PHE A 149 5.28 -13.06 15.31
N ARG A 150 6.13 -14.00 15.75
CA ARG A 150 7.09 -13.85 16.85
C ARG A 150 8.46 -14.34 16.36
N PRO A 151 9.25 -13.49 15.69
CA PRO A 151 10.46 -13.93 14.99
C PRO A 151 11.43 -14.64 15.96
N ASP A 152 11.86 -15.84 15.57
CA ASP A 152 12.84 -16.62 16.34
C ASP A 152 14.26 -16.07 16.17
N ALA A 153 15.24 -16.66 16.88
CA ALA A 153 16.64 -16.26 16.78
C ALA A 153 17.24 -16.42 15.37
N ASN A 154 16.63 -17.24 14.50
CA ASN A 154 17.09 -17.38 13.12
C ASN A 154 16.50 -16.32 12.18
N THR A 155 15.44 -15.65 12.62
CA THR A 155 14.71 -14.66 11.84
C THR A 155 15.06 -13.24 12.26
N ARG A 156 15.27 -13.00 13.56
CA ARG A 156 15.68 -11.69 14.10
C ARG A 156 17.04 -11.25 13.57
N TYR A 157 17.27 -9.94 13.53
CA TYR A 157 18.59 -9.41 13.24
C TYR A 157 19.46 -9.51 14.50
N ASP A 158 20.54 -10.29 14.40
CA ASP A 158 21.56 -10.47 15.44
C ASP A 158 22.76 -9.55 15.27
N THR A 159 22.78 -8.75 14.20
CA THR A 159 23.82 -7.75 13.91
C THR A 159 23.15 -6.40 13.72
N LEU A 160 23.38 -5.51 14.69
CA LEU A 160 22.88 -4.14 14.69
C LEU A 160 24.03 -3.18 14.43
N THR A 161 23.70 -1.96 14.03
CA THR A 161 24.68 -0.89 13.85
C THR A 161 25.48 -0.66 15.14
N PRO A 162 26.68 -0.03 15.09
CA PRO A 162 27.49 0.18 16.30
C PRO A 162 26.78 0.94 17.43
N ASP A 163 25.81 1.79 17.09
CA ASP A 163 24.96 2.51 18.06
C ASP A 163 23.67 1.76 18.45
N GLY A 164 23.46 0.55 17.90
CA GLY A 164 22.34 -0.33 18.20
C GLY A 164 20.98 0.17 17.71
N SER A 165 20.96 1.19 16.85
CA SER A 165 19.74 1.92 16.48
C SER A 165 19.01 1.37 15.25
N ASP A 166 19.64 0.47 14.50
CA ASP A 166 19.16 -0.14 13.26
C ASP A 166 19.84 -1.50 13.06
N TRP A 167 19.32 -2.35 12.17
CA TRP A 167 20.04 -3.54 11.74
C TRP A 167 21.19 -3.15 10.79
N ASP A 168 22.31 -3.89 10.84
CA ASP A 168 23.50 -3.53 10.07
C ASP A 168 23.60 -4.33 8.77
N GLU A 169 23.21 -3.69 7.67
CA GLU A 169 23.22 -4.28 6.33
C GLU A 169 24.61 -4.65 5.83
N ASP A 170 25.64 -3.96 6.32
CA ASP A 170 27.02 -4.11 5.86
C ASP A 170 27.82 -5.07 6.72
N ALA A 171 27.58 -5.08 8.04
CA ALA A 171 28.26 -5.95 8.99
C ALA A 171 27.62 -7.33 9.08
N MET A 172 26.32 -7.47 8.80
CA MET A 172 25.65 -8.77 8.78
C MET A 172 26.13 -9.60 7.59
N THR A 173 27.07 -10.53 7.79
CA THR A 173 27.76 -11.23 6.70
C THR A 173 27.77 -12.75 6.85
N SER A 174 27.95 -13.45 5.71
CA SER A 174 28.32 -14.86 5.64
C SER A 174 29.02 -15.12 4.31
N GLY A 175 30.28 -15.57 4.35
CA GLY A 175 31.09 -15.66 3.13
C GLY A 175 31.20 -14.30 2.42
N SER A 176 30.80 -14.26 1.16
CA SER A 176 30.73 -13.06 0.33
C SER A 176 29.41 -12.30 0.44
N ALA A 177 28.39 -12.89 1.05
CA ALA A 177 27.08 -12.28 1.19
C ALA A 177 27.02 -11.28 2.35
N LYS A 178 26.23 -10.22 2.16
CA LYS A 178 25.97 -9.15 3.12
C LYS A 178 24.48 -8.99 3.37
N GLY A 179 24.09 -8.38 4.48
CA GLY A 179 22.70 -8.05 4.81
C GLY A 179 22.00 -7.22 3.74
N GLY A 180 22.70 -6.28 3.09
CA GLY A 180 22.14 -5.51 1.98
C GLY A 180 21.63 -6.36 0.79
N TRP A 181 22.01 -7.64 0.70
CA TRP A 181 21.50 -8.55 -0.34
C TRP A 181 20.02 -8.89 -0.12
N ILE A 182 19.54 -8.89 1.13
CA ILE A 182 18.14 -9.16 1.46
C ILE A 182 17.27 -7.90 1.51
N TRP A 183 17.86 -6.73 1.26
CA TRP A 183 17.14 -5.45 1.13
C TRP A 183 15.81 -5.63 0.38
N PRO A 184 14.65 -5.19 0.92
CA PRO A 184 14.49 -4.22 2.00
C PRO A 184 14.59 -4.79 3.42
N GLY A 185 14.91 -6.07 3.59
CA GLY A 185 14.95 -6.75 4.88
C GLY A 185 14.04 -7.97 4.90
N ARG A 186 13.86 -8.57 6.08
CA ARG A 186 13.01 -9.75 6.33
C ARG A 186 11.55 -9.37 6.58
N GLY A 187 10.64 -10.33 6.40
CA GLY A 187 9.23 -10.14 6.74
C GLY A 187 8.51 -11.43 7.10
N LEU A 188 7.26 -11.33 7.55
CA LEU A 188 6.40 -12.49 7.77
C LEU A 188 6.20 -13.26 6.46
N PHE A 189 5.75 -12.57 5.41
CA PHE A 189 5.62 -13.15 4.08
C PHE A 189 6.62 -12.49 3.13
N ARG A 190 7.43 -13.32 2.47
CA ARG A 190 8.37 -12.85 1.45
C ARG A 190 8.05 -13.47 0.10
N VAL A 191 7.52 -12.66 -0.80
CA VAL A 191 7.26 -13.01 -2.19
C VAL A 191 8.53 -12.75 -3.00
N GLN A 192 9.37 -13.78 -3.06
CA GLN A 192 10.63 -13.83 -3.80
C GLN A 192 11.00 -15.31 -3.97
N SER A 193 11.73 -15.67 -5.03
CA SER A 193 12.32 -17.01 -5.15
C SER A 193 13.21 -17.35 -3.94
N ARG A 194 13.37 -18.64 -3.64
CA ARG A 194 14.45 -19.17 -2.76
C ARG A 194 15.65 -19.71 -3.53
N GLY A 195 15.69 -19.53 -4.85
CA GLY A 195 16.78 -20.00 -5.70
C GLY A 195 18.12 -19.40 -5.29
N VAL A 196 19.13 -20.27 -5.15
CA VAL A 196 20.52 -19.89 -4.86
C VAL A 196 21.34 -20.10 -6.12
N HIS A 197 22.09 -19.07 -6.53
CA HIS A 197 22.96 -19.18 -7.70
C HIS A 197 24.10 -20.18 -7.44
N THR A 198 24.44 -20.99 -8.44
CA THR A 198 25.45 -22.05 -8.31
C THR A 198 26.82 -21.55 -7.86
N SER A 199 27.20 -20.31 -8.21
CA SER A 199 28.45 -19.70 -7.73
C SER A 199 28.52 -19.51 -6.21
N TYR A 200 27.39 -19.59 -5.50
CA TYR A 200 27.30 -19.42 -4.05
C TYR A 200 26.88 -20.71 -3.34
N ALA A 201 26.76 -21.83 -4.05
CA ALA A 201 26.23 -23.08 -3.48
C ALA A 201 27.04 -23.58 -2.28
N SER A 202 28.38 -23.48 -2.33
CA SER A 202 29.26 -23.86 -1.23
C SER A 202 29.11 -22.93 -0.03
N GLU A 203 29.03 -21.62 -0.27
CA GLU A 203 28.86 -20.62 0.80
C GLU A 203 27.50 -20.78 1.48
N TYR A 204 26.43 -20.97 0.70
CA TYR A 204 25.09 -21.24 1.22
C TYR A 204 25.01 -22.53 2.03
N ALA A 205 25.69 -23.59 1.59
CA ALA A 205 25.75 -24.86 2.32
C ALA A 205 26.45 -24.69 3.68
N ALA A 206 27.50 -23.87 3.74
CA ALA A 206 28.27 -23.58 4.95
C ALA A 206 27.60 -22.52 5.85
N ALA A 207 26.69 -21.70 5.32
CA ALA A 207 26.05 -20.62 6.05
C ALA A 207 25.18 -21.15 7.21
N PRO A 208 25.23 -20.52 8.40
CA PRO A 208 24.31 -20.84 9.49
C PRO A 208 22.86 -20.51 9.09
N ALA A 209 21.88 -21.09 9.80
CA ALA A 209 20.46 -20.98 9.46
C ALA A 209 19.99 -19.53 9.29
N ASN A 210 20.42 -18.63 10.17
CA ASN A 210 20.08 -17.21 10.18
C ASN A 210 20.85 -16.36 9.14
N ARG A 211 21.57 -17.01 8.23
CA ARG A 211 22.33 -16.39 7.12
C ARG A 211 22.05 -17.02 5.76
N LYS A 212 21.26 -18.10 5.70
CA LYS A 212 20.93 -18.78 4.44
C LYS A 212 20.18 -17.86 3.49
N ASP A 213 19.26 -17.06 4.01
CA ASP A 213 18.45 -16.10 3.25
C ASP A 213 19.28 -15.04 2.52
N LEU A 214 20.51 -14.75 2.97
CA LEU A 214 21.42 -13.82 2.29
C LEU A 214 21.74 -14.23 0.85
N PHE A 215 21.68 -15.52 0.54
CA PHE A 215 21.98 -16.05 -0.79
C PHE A 215 20.73 -16.38 -1.62
N GLU A 216 19.55 -16.29 -1.02
CA GLU A 216 18.28 -16.70 -1.62
C GLU A 216 17.68 -15.62 -2.53
N GLY A 217 16.81 -16.06 -3.44
CA GLY A 217 16.07 -15.19 -4.35
C GLY A 217 16.92 -14.56 -5.42
N THR A 218 17.89 -15.35 -5.89
CA THR A 218 18.73 -15.03 -7.06
C THR A 218 19.37 -13.65 -6.95
N VAL A 219 19.67 -13.22 -5.71
CA VAL A 219 20.29 -11.93 -5.43
C VAL A 219 21.63 -11.86 -6.15
N ASN A 220 21.92 -10.70 -6.74
CA ASN A 220 23.04 -10.45 -7.67
C ASN A 220 23.01 -11.24 -9.00
N VAL A 221 22.17 -12.26 -9.17
CA VAL A 221 21.99 -12.95 -10.46
C VAL A 221 21.35 -12.00 -11.46
N HIS A 222 20.31 -11.26 -11.09
CA HIS A 222 19.68 -10.25 -11.96
C HIS A 222 20.70 -9.23 -12.51
N TRP A 223 21.70 -8.90 -11.69
CA TRP A 223 22.80 -8.03 -12.08
C TRP A 223 23.82 -8.71 -13.00
N LYS A 224 24.23 -9.95 -12.69
CA LYS A 224 25.16 -10.76 -13.48
C LYS A 224 24.58 -11.21 -14.83
N ALA A 225 23.29 -11.52 -14.85
CA ALA A 225 22.51 -11.89 -16.03
C ALA A 225 22.22 -10.68 -16.93
N GLY A 226 22.33 -9.46 -16.39
CA GLY A 226 22.15 -8.24 -17.15
C GLY A 226 23.28 -7.96 -18.12
N LEU A 227 22.92 -7.52 -19.32
CA LEU A 227 23.86 -7.13 -20.36
C LEU A 227 24.11 -5.63 -20.32
N ALA A 228 25.37 -5.25 -20.54
CA ALA A 228 25.71 -3.88 -20.88
C ALA A 228 25.01 -3.48 -22.20
N LEU A 229 24.85 -2.18 -22.39
CA LEU A 229 24.19 -1.63 -23.57
C LEU A 229 25.21 -1.08 -24.57
N ARG A 230 24.76 -0.82 -25.80
CA ARG A 230 25.56 -0.15 -26.83
C ARG A 230 24.74 0.91 -27.54
N GLY A 231 25.42 1.86 -28.19
CA GLY A 231 24.76 2.91 -28.95
C GLY A 231 23.88 2.36 -30.08
N LYS A 232 22.74 3.02 -30.31
CA LYS A 232 21.87 2.73 -31.44
C LYS A 232 22.45 3.30 -32.74
N ALA A 233 21.96 2.82 -33.88
CA ALA A 233 22.38 3.36 -35.18
C ALA A 233 22.07 4.86 -35.26
N GLY A 234 23.08 5.66 -35.63
CA GLY A 234 22.96 7.13 -35.68
C GLY A 234 23.08 7.85 -34.34
N ASP A 235 23.17 7.14 -33.20
CA ASP A 235 23.38 7.74 -31.88
C ASP A 235 24.24 6.80 -31.00
N THR A 236 25.56 6.93 -31.13
CA THR A 236 26.52 6.03 -30.48
C THR A 236 26.60 6.19 -28.95
N ALA A 237 26.11 7.32 -28.42
CA ALA A 237 26.12 7.62 -27.00
C ALA A 237 24.93 7.00 -26.26
N TYR A 238 23.84 6.68 -26.95
CA TYR A 238 22.60 6.22 -26.32
C TYR A 238 22.12 4.90 -26.92
N ALA A 239 21.82 3.96 -26.02
CA ALA A 239 21.25 2.68 -26.40
C ALA A 239 19.75 2.76 -26.74
N ALA A 240 19.08 3.78 -26.22
CA ALA A 240 17.72 4.17 -26.54
C ALA A 240 17.47 5.60 -26.03
N ARG A 241 16.49 6.29 -26.60
CA ARG A 241 15.98 7.59 -26.13
C ARG A 241 14.61 7.41 -25.47
N ALA A 242 14.21 8.37 -24.64
CA ALA A 242 12.83 8.44 -24.16
C ALA A 242 11.87 8.41 -25.36
N GLY A 243 10.82 7.59 -25.27
CA GLY A 243 9.89 7.35 -26.38
C GLY A 243 10.22 6.12 -27.24
N ASP A 244 11.47 5.65 -27.26
CA ASP A 244 11.82 4.41 -27.96
C ASP A 244 11.25 3.19 -27.22
N THR A 245 10.99 2.11 -27.97
CA THR A 245 10.63 0.79 -27.42
C THR A 245 11.71 -0.26 -27.65
N VAL A 246 12.79 0.07 -28.35
CA VAL A 246 13.87 -0.84 -28.71
C VAL A 246 15.13 -0.42 -27.97
N VAL A 247 15.74 -1.34 -27.23
CA VAL A 247 17.00 -1.13 -26.52
C VAL A 247 18.11 -1.96 -27.15
N HIS A 248 19.23 -1.32 -27.45
CA HIS A 248 20.39 -1.95 -28.08
C HIS A 248 21.33 -2.57 -27.05
N LEU A 249 21.46 -3.89 -27.08
CA LEU A 249 22.28 -4.69 -26.16
C LEU A 249 23.73 -4.72 -26.66
N ALA A 250 24.70 -4.96 -25.77
CA ALA A 250 26.08 -5.24 -26.18
C ALA A 250 26.15 -6.42 -27.17
N THR A 251 27.17 -6.42 -28.04
CA THR A 251 27.39 -7.51 -29.02
C THR A 251 27.90 -8.79 -28.36
N SER A 252 28.57 -8.68 -27.22
CA SER A 252 29.06 -9.77 -26.39
C SER A 252 28.08 -10.11 -25.24
N GLY A 253 28.23 -11.31 -24.68
CA GLY A 253 27.38 -11.80 -23.58
C GLY A 253 26.24 -12.71 -24.03
N THR A 254 25.64 -13.40 -23.07
CA THR A 254 24.57 -14.39 -23.29
C THR A 254 23.19 -13.74 -23.33
N LEU A 255 22.32 -14.22 -24.21
CA LEU A 255 20.90 -13.85 -24.27
C LEU A 255 19.99 -14.89 -23.57
N ALA A 256 20.55 -15.90 -22.91
CA ALA A 256 19.79 -17.04 -22.40
C ALA A 256 18.61 -16.67 -21.47
N ASN A 257 18.71 -15.57 -20.73
CA ASN A 257 17.68 -15.09 -19.82
C ASN A 257 16.74 -14.04 -20.45
N PHE A 258 16.91 -13.73 -21.73
CA PHE A 258 16.01 -12.86 -22.47
C PHE A 258 15.03 -13.73 -23.26
N ALA A 259 13.75 -13.58 -22.98
CA ALA A 259 12.69 -14.30 -23.68
C ALA A 259 11.47 -13.40 -23.85
N VAL A 260 10.77 -13.54 -24.98
CA VAL A 260 9.49 -12.87 -25.20
C VAL A 260 8.50 -13.31 -24.11
N GLY A 261 7.79 -12.35 -23.51
CA GLY A 261 6.95 -12.55 -22.33
C GLY A 261 7.70 -12.48 -20.99
N GLY A 262 9.03 -12.56 -21.00
CA GLY A 262 9.87 -12.35 -19.82
C GLY A 262 9.92 -10.88 -19.39
N LEU A 263 10.40 -10.64 -18.17
CA LEU A 263 10.54 -9.31 -17.61
C LEU A 263 11.99 -8.83 -17.71
N VAL A 264 12.18 -7.54 -18.02
CA VAL A 264 13.49 -6.89 -18.08
C VAL A 264 13.45 -5.53 -17.39
N ASN A 265 14.39 -5.27 -16.51
CA ASN A 265 14.62 -3.93 -15.98
C ASN A 265 15.66 -3.20 -16.86
N ILE A 266 15.27 -2.08 -17.45
CA ILE A 266 16.17 -1.20 -18.21
C ILE A 266 16.74 -0.15 -17.28
N ARG A 267 18.04 -0.23 -16.98
CA ARG A 267 18.72 0.56 -15.95
C ARG A 267 19.69 1.54 -16.61
N ALA A 268 19.37 2.83 -16.59
CA ALA A 268 20.27 3.86 -17.08
C ALA A 268 21.26 4.27 -15.98
N ALA A 269 22.54 4.36 -16.32
CA ALA A 269 23.57 4.86 -15.43
C ALA A 269 23.28 6.32 -15.02
N ASN A 270 23.52 6.62 -13.76
CA ASN A 270 23.58 7.98 -13.25
C ASN A 270 24.83 8.66 -13.80
N SER A 271 24.74 9.95 -14.08
CA SER A 271 25.84 10.76 -14.60
C SER A 271 25.95 12.06 -13.79
N MET A 272 27.07 12.77 -13.90
CA MET A 272 27.22 14.09 -13.25
C MET A 272 26.18 15.09 -13.78
N ASN A 273 25.88 15.07 -15.08
CA ASN A 273 24.83 15.91 -15.66
C ASN A 273 23.43 15.54 -15.12
N PHE A 274 23.18 14.27 -14.84
CA PHE A 274 21.92 13.85 -14.22
C PHE A 274 21.79 14.36 -12.77
N TYR A 275 22.86 14.37 -11.98
CA TYR A 275 22.84 15.00 -10.65
C TYR A 275 22.74 16.52 -10.73
N ALA A 276 23.41 17.16 -11.70
CA ALA A 276 23.27 18.59 -11.94
C ALA A 276 21.83 18.97 -12.30
N GLN A 277 21.17 18.17 -13.14
CA GLN A 277 19.76 18.35 -13.52
C GLN A 277 18.85 18.39 -12.28
N GLN A 278 19.14 17.57 -11.28
CA GLN A 278 18.39 17.47 -10.02
C GLN A 278 18.64 18.63 -9.04
N GLN A 279 19.51 19.59 -9.38
CA GLN A 279 19.99 20.62 -8.44
C GLN A 279 20.64 19.98 -7.20
N ALA A 280 21.31 18.85 -7.41
CA ALA A 280 21.90 18.04 -6.35
C ALA A 280 23.40 18.34 -6.13
N LEU A 281 23.99 19.24 -6.92
CA LEU A 281 25.41 19.60 -6.86
C LEU A 281 25.60 21.08 -6.47
N PRO A 282 26.70 21.44 -5.80
CA PRO A 282 27.66 20.54 -5.15
C PRO A 282 27.02 19.80 -3.96
N THR A 283 27.62 18.71 -3.51
CA THR A 283 27.16 17.95 -2.35
C THR A 283 28.33 17.37 -1.58
N SER A 284 28.15 17.20 -0.27
CA SER A 284 29.08 16.48 0.61
C SER A 284 28.73 14.99 0.75
N HIS A 285 27.58 14.58 0.23
CA HIS A 285 27.14 13.19 0.27
C HIS A 285 27.74 12.39 -0.90
N PRO A 286 28.06 11.10 -0.72
CA PRO A 286 28.52 10.24 -1.80
C PRO A 286 27.53 10.19 -2.97
N LEU A 287 28.04 10.29 -4.19
CA LEU A 287 27.24 10.13 -5.40
C LEU A 287 27.21 8.65 -5.80
N LEU A 288 26.04 8.03 -5.71
CA LEU A 288 25.89 6.59 -5.93
C LEU A 288 25.23 6.28 -7.29
N ASN A 289 25.87 5.44 -8.09
CA ASN A 289 25.23 4.90 -9.29
C ASN A 289 24.29 3.74 -8.94
N GLN A 290 23.12 4.06 -8.39
CA GLN A 290 22.04 3.11 -8.14
C GLN A 290 21.04 2.97 -9.31
N HIS A 291 21.38 3.54 -10.47
CA HIS A 291 20.54 3.56 -11.69
C HIS A 291 19.15 4.13 -11.46
N MET A 292 19.05 5.33 -10.89
CA MET A 292 17.78 5.95 -10.49
C MET A 292 16.85 6.30 -11.67
N ARG A 293 17.30 6.06 -12.90
CA ARG A 293 16.46 5.99 -14.09
C ARG A 293 16.32 4.52 -14.50
N GLN A 294 15.33 3.85 -13.92
CA GLN A 294 15.06 2.43 -14.18
C GLN A 294 13.56 2.09 -14.10
N GLN A 295 13.19 0.97 -14.72
CA GLN A 295 11.83 0.47 -14.82
C GLN A 295 11.81 -0.97 -15.36
N ILE A 296 10.91 -1.80 -14.83
CA ILE A 296 10.60 -3.13 -15.36
C ILE A 296 9.62 -3.03 -16.52
N PHE A 297 9.89 -3.80 -17.58
CA PHE A 297 9.09 -3.95 -18.78
C PHE A 297 8.87 -5.43 -19.11
N THR A 298 7.83 -5.70 -19.90
CA THR A 298 7.67 -7.00 -20.56
C THR A 298 8.42 -7.00 -21.89
N ILE A 299 9.18 -8.05 -22.18
CA ILE A 299 9.85 -8.22 -23.48
C ILE A 299 8.81 -8.66 -24.52
N THR A 300 8.66 -7.88 -25.60
CA THR A 300 7.73 -8.18 -26.71
C THR A 300 8.43 -8.78 -27.92
N ALA A 301 9.71 -8.49 -28.12
CA ALA A 301 10.53 -9.11 -29.15
C ALA A 301 12.00 -9.16 -28.74
N LEU A 302 12.71 -10.19 -29.21
CA LEU A 302 14.15 -10.35 -29.07
C LEU A 302 14.74 -10.60 -30.45
N ASP A 303 15.62 -9.70 -30.90
CA ASP A 303 16.38 -9.89 -32.14
C ASP A 303 17.81 -10.29 -31.77
N SER A 304 18.14 -11.58 -31.91
CA SER A 304 19.47 -12.09 -31.59
C SER A 304 20.55 -11.63 -32.57
N THR A 305 20.16 -11.36 -33.81
CA THR A 305 21.07 -10.95 -34.90
C THR A 305 21.48 -9.50 -34.69
N ASN A 306 20.48 -8.62 -34.55
CA ASN A 306 20.71 -7.21 -34.28
C ASN A 306 20.94 -6.91 -32.81
N ARG A 307 20.86 -7.91 -31.91
CA ARG A 307 21.11 -7.79 -30.47
C ARG A 307 20.28 -6.65 -29.86
N THR A 308 18.98 -6.71 -30.07
CA THR A 308 18.03 -5.75 -29.50
C THR A 308 16.94 -6.46 -28.71
N VAL A 309 16.44 -5.78 -27.68
CA VAL A 309 15.24 -6.17 -26.95
C VAL A 309 14.18 -5.09 -27.18
N THR A 310 12.96 -5.52 -27.53
CA THR A 310 11.79 -4.63 -27.64
C THR A 310 10.93 -4.78 -26.40
N VAL A 311 10.51 -3.67 -25.81
CA VAL A 311 9.69 -3.60 -24.60
C VAL A 311 8.23 -3.26 -24.91
N ASP A 312 7.34 -3.50 -23.96
CA ASP A 312 5.87 -3.39 -24.11
C ASP A 312 5.31 -1.97 -24.04
N LYS A 313 6.12 -0.98 -23.68
CA LYS A 313 5.76 0.43 -23.73
C LYS A 313 6.99 1.32 -23.93
N PRO A 314 6.80 2.57 -24.42
CA PRO A 314 7.90 3.51 -24.60
C PRO A 314 8.68 3.78 -23.30
N LEU A 315 9.99 3.95 -23.43
CA LEU A 315 10.86 4.35 -22.33
C LEU A 315 10.53 5.77 -21.85
N GLU A 316 10.60 5.97 -20.54
CA GLU A 316 10.28 7.26 -19.92
C GLU A 316 11.51 8.17 -19.73
N TYR A 317 12.69 7.68 -20.12
CA TYR A 317 13.99 8.33 -19.94
C TYR A 317 14.95 7.89 -21.03
N ASP A 318 15.96 8.73 -21.28
CA ASP A 318 17.08 8.38 -22.12
C ASP A 318 17.96 7.31 -21.47
N VAL A 319 18.48 6.40 -22.29
CA VAL A 319 19.32 5.29 -21.84
C VAL A 319 20.72 5.48 -22.45
N PRO A 320 21.61 6.24 -21.78
CA PRO A 320 22.99 6.37 -22.23
C PRO A 320 23.68 5.00 -22.19
N VAL A 321 24.75 4.81 -22.97
CA VAL A 321 25.54 3.56 -22.90
C VAL A 321 26.19 3.41 -21.52
N ASN A 322 26.70 4.51 -20.97
CA ASN A 322 27.33 4.60 -19.65
C ASN A 322 27.21 6.01 -19.05
N SER A 323 27.70 6.19 -17.83
CA SER A 323 27.60 7.43 -17.05
C SER A 323 28.33 8.64 -17.64
N THR A 324 29.20 8.45 -18.64
CA THR A 324 29.95 9.53 -19.31
C THR A 324 29.47 9.77 -20.75
N SER A 325 28.50 8.99 -21.23
CA SER A 325 28.04 9.08 -22.62
C SER A 325 27.30 10.39 -22.92
N ASP A 326 26.81 11.08 -21.89
CA ASP A 326 26.21 12.41 -22.00
C ASP A 326 27.24 13.56 -21.86
N GLY A 327 28.53 13.24 -21.94
CA GLY A 327 29.63 14.20 -21.77
C GLY A 327 30.03 14.47 -20.33
N SER A 328 29.41 13.79 -19.35
CA SER A 328 29.79 13.90 -17.94
C SER A 328 31.20 13.36 -17.65
N ALA A 329 31.85 13.93 -16.63
CA ALA A 329 32.98 13.29 -15.99
C ALA A 329 32.56 11.97 -15.28
N PRO A 330 33.48 11.02 -15.08
CA PRO A 330 33.25 9.86 -14.22
C PRO A 330 32.84 10.29 -12.80
N ILE A 331 31.90 9.55 -12.18
CA ILE A 331 31.49 9.80 -10.79
C ILE A 331 32.56 9.19 -9.89
N ASP A 332 33.25 10.02 -9.12
CA ASP A 332 34.38 9.63 -8.27
C ASP A 332 35.43 8.77 -9.01
N GLY A 333 35.76 9.18 -10.25
CA GLY A 333 36.72 8.48 -11.11
C GLY A 333 36.19 7.19 -11.75
N THR A 334 34.95 6.80 -11.47
CA THR A 334 34.35 5.55 -11.95
C THR A 334 33.34 5.78 -13.07
N VAL A 335 33.46 5.00 -14.15
CA VAL A 335 32.47 4.94 -15.24
C VAL A 335 31.52 3.79 -14.98
N TYR A 336 30.22 4.09 -14.94
CA TYR A 336 29.18 3.10 -14.69
C TYR A 336 28.42 2.77 -15.96
N LEU A 337 28.16 1.49 -16.20
CA LEU A 337 27.43 1.04 -17.38
C LEU A 337 25.91 1.08 -17.15
N SER A 338 25.17 1.46 -18.18
CA SER A 338 23.75 1.14 -18.27
C SER A 338 23.57 -0.32 -18.62
N LYS A 339 22.43 -0.89 -18.24
CA LYS A 339 22.15 -2.32 -18.41
C LYS A 339 20.70 -2.61 -18.78
N ALA A 340 20.52 -3.69 -19.53
CA ALA A 340 19.25 -4.41 -19.57
C ALA A 340 19.39 -5.67 -18.69
N SER A 341 18.66 -5.72 -17.59
CA SER A 341 18.72 -6.79 -16.60
C SER A 341 17.45 -7.63 -16.65
N PRO A 342 17.46 -8.84 -17.24
CA PRO A 342 16.31 -9.73 -17.19
C PRO A 342 16.06 -10.14 -15.74
N LEU A 343 14.79 -10.25 -15.36
CA LEU A 343 14.42 -10.79 -14.07
C LEU A 343 14.51 -12.32 -14.16
N VAL A 344 15.45 -12.90 -13.43
CA VAL A 344 15.66 -14.34 -13.34
C VAL A 344 14.79 -14.89 -12.21
N ASP A 345 13.94 -15.86 -12.52
CA ASP A 345 13.05 -16.51 -11.54
C ASP A 345 12.17 -15.53 -10.71
N PRO A 346 11.48 -14.55 -11.36
CA PRO A 346 10.56 -13.67 -10.64
C PRO A 346 9.34 -14.45 -10.17
N VAL A 347 8.77 -14.05 -9.03
CA VAL A 347 7.51 -14.65 -8.54
C VAL A 347 6.31 -13.91 -9.13
N LEU A 348 5.40 -14.66 -9.75
CA LEU A 348 4.29 -14.13 -10.53
C LEU A 348 2.94 -14.47 -9.91
N GLY A 349 2.00 -13.51 -9.90
CA GLY A 349 0.59 -13.85 -9.67
C GLY A 349 0.25 -14.28 -8.24
N VAL A 350 0.88 -13.68 -7.23
CA VAL A 350 0.63 -14.03 -5.82
C VAL A 350 -0.40 -13.08 -5.20
N GLY A 351 -1.39 -13.65 -4.51
CA GLY A 351 -2.45 -12.92 -3.82
C GLY A 351 -2.48 -13.19 -2.33
N PHE A 352 -2.71 -12.15 -1.53
CA PHE A 352 -3.09 -12.27 -0.12
C PHE A 352 -4.46 -11.67 0.10
N GLU A 353 -5.38 -12.44 0.70
CA GLU A 353 -6.75 -12.00 0.91
C GLU A 353 -7.28 -12.31 2.31
N ASP A 354 -8.06 -11.37 2.83
CA ASP A 354 -9.01 -11.58 3.93
C ASP A 354 -8.35 -12.25 5.16
N LEU A 355 -7.29 -11.64 5.70
CA LEU A 355 -6.59 -12.13 6.89
C LEU A 355 -6.03 -10.97 7.71
N THR A 356 -5.73 -11.26 8.98
CA THR A 356 -5.03 -10.32 9.88
C THR A 356 -3.60 -10.77 10.10
N ILE A 357 -2.63 -9.84 10.03
CA ILE A 357 -1.23 -10.07 10.41
C ILE A 357 -0.84 -9.12 11.54
N THR A 358 0.02 -9.61 12.44
CA THR A 358 0.63 -8.79 13.49
C THR A 358 2.01 -9.33 13.83
N GLN A 359 2.90 -8.47 14.32
CA GLN A 359 4.11 -8.92 15.00
C GLN A 359 3.94 -8.70 16.50
N ASP A 360 3.79 -9.79 17.25
CA ASP A 360 3.58 -9.71 18.69
C ASP A 360 4.90 -9.46 19.42
N MET A 361 4.93 -8.40 20.22
CA MET A 361 6.09 -7.97 21.00
C MET A 361 5.68 -7.84 22.47
N PRO A 362 5.63 -8.95 23.25
CA PRO A 362 5.07 -8.95 24.61
C PRO A 362 5.74 -7.97 25.59
N GLY A 363 6.98 -7.55 25.32
CA GLY A 363 7.71 -6.57 26.11
C GLY A 363 7.40 -5.10 25.78
N LEU A 364 6.58 -4.84 24.76
CA LEU A 364 6.27 -3.49 24.29
C LEU A 364 4.77 -3.19 24.41
N ASN A 365 4.44 -1.93 24.69
CA ASN A 365 3.06 -1.46 24.73
C ASN A 365 2.74 -0.71 23.43
N PRO A 366 1.71 -1.13 22.65
CA PRO A 366 1.31 -0.44 21.42
C PRO A 366 1.02 1.06 21.60
N ALA A 367 0.54 1.47 22.78
CA ALA A 367 0.29 2.88 23.08
C ALA A 367 1.56 3.74 22.99
N ASN A 368 2.73 3.18 23.31
CA ASN A 368 4.01 3.88 23.22
C ASN A 368 4.52 4.03 21.78
N ALA A 369 3.94 3.30 20.83
CA ALA A 369 4.26 3.43 19.41
C ALA A 369 3.45 4.56 18.75
N VAL A 370 2.33 4.99 19.34
CA VAL A 370 1.49 6.06 18.79
C VAL A 370 2.29 7.37 18.73
N HIS A 371 2.37 7.95 17.54
CA HIS A 371 3.15 9.17 17.26
C HIS A 371 4.64 9.10 17.65
N ASN A 372 5.20 7.91 17.83
CA ASN A 372 6.62 7.72 18.11
C ASN A 372 7.35 7.28 16.85
N TYR A 373 8.14 8.17 16.25
CA TYR A 373 8.87 7.91 14.99
C TYR A 373 10.31 7.42 15.23
N GLY A 374 10.50 6.59 16.25
CA GLY A 374 11.75 5.93 16.59
C GLY A 374 11.70 4.42 16.35
N ASN A 375 12.85 3.75 16.40
CA ASN A 375 12.91 2.29 16.43
C ASN A 375 12.80 1.80 17.88
N MET A 376 11.69 1.16 18.25
CA MET A 376 11.51 0.64 19.61
C MET A 376 12.27 -0.68 19.84
N SER A 377 12.56 -1.42 18.78
CA SER A 377 13.24 -2.71 18.81
C SER A 377 13.92 -3.03 17.47
N PRO A 378 15.14 -2.50 17.24
CA PRO A 378 15.83 -2.65 15.95
C PRO A 378 16.08 -4.08 15.47
N ALA A 379 16.32 -5.01 16.41
CA ALA A 379 16.49 -6.43 16.09
C ALA A 379 15.22 -7.11 15.53
N ASP A 380 14.06 -6.46 15.71
CA ASP A 380 12.72 -6.97 15.44
C ASP A 380 12.01 -6.20 14.31
N GLU A 381 12.77 -5.49 13.46
CA GLU A 381 12.28 -4.71 12.32
C GLU A 381 11.72 -5.53 11.13
N MET A 382 10.95 -6.59 11.38
CA MET A 382 10.42 -7.43 10.30
C MET A 382 9.20 -6.78 9.64
N HIS A 383 9.12 -6.91 8.33
CA HIS A 383 7.99 -6.45 7.55
C HIS A 383 6.80 -7.42 7.63
N GLY A 384 5.61 -6.96 7.25
CA GLY A 384 4.44 -7.81 7.06
C GLY A 384 4.57 -8.61 5.77
N ILE A 385 4.31 -7.96 4.62
CA ILE A 385 4.38 -8.57 3.29
C ILE A 385 5.45 -7.86 2.46
N VAL A 386 6.43 -8.63 1.97
CA VAL A 386 7.52 -8.16 1.11
C VAL A 386 7.33 -8.68 -0.30
N PHE A 387 7.27 -7.78 -1.29
CA PHE A 387 7.32 -8.12 -2.71
C PHE A 387 8.70 -7.76 -3.26
N LYS A 388 9.52 -8.77 -3.57
CA LYS A 388 10.84 -8.56 -4.15
C LYS A 388 11.05 -9.41 -5.40
N TRP A 389 11.36 -8.76 -6.52
CA TRP A 389 11.39 -9.41 -7.85
C TRP A 389 10.05 -10.09 -8.20
N ALA A 390 8.95 -9.43 -7.85
CA ALA A 390 7.61 -9.98 -7.96
C ALA A 390 6.75 -9.16 -8.92
N ALA A 391 5.85 -9.82 -9.66
CA ALA A 391 5.00 -9.13 -10.61
C ALA A 391 3.58 -9.66 -10.68
N ASN A 392 2.65 -8.78 -11.04
CA ASN A 392 1.24 -9.09 -11.22
C ASN A 392 0.63 -9.72 -9.96
N SER A 393 0.95 -9.16 -8.79
CA SER A 393 0.51 -9.67 -7.48
C SER A 393 -0.47 -8.70 -6.82
N TRP A 394 -1.21 -9.16 -5.82
CA TRP A 394 -2.21 -8.31 -5.15
C TRP A 394 -2.32 -8.58 -3.65
N VAL A 395 -2.85 -7.59 -2.96
CA VAL A 395 -3.20 -7.67 -1.55
C VAL A 395 -4.57 -7.02 -1.39
N ARG A 396 -5.55 -7.78 -0.87
CA ARG A 396 -6.92 -7.31 -0.73
C ARG A 396 -7.51 -7.65 0.64
N GLY A 397 -8.11 -6.65 1.28
CA GLY A 397 -8.88 -6.88 2.51
C GLY A 397 -8.05 -7.37 3.70
N ILE A 398 -6.74 -7.13 3.70
CA ILE A 398 -5.91 -7.52 4.85
C ILE A 398 -5.98 -6.46 5.95
N ARG A 399 -5.78 -6.92 7.18
CA ARG A 399 -5.58 -6.07 8.34
C ARG A 399 -4.18 -6.30 8.90
N ALA A 400 -3.33 -5.28 8.90
CA ALA A 400 -2.01 -5.32 9.52
C ALA A 400 -2.04 -4.49 10.79
N GLU A 401 -1.66 -5.09 11.92
CA GLU A 401 -1.63 -4.43 13.23
C GLU A 401 -0.24 -4.55 13.83
N MET A 402 0.39 -3.43 14.19
CA MET A 402 1.68 -3.40 14.90
C MET A 402 2.71 -4.34 14.25
N THR A 403 3.08 -4.06 13.00
CA THR A 403 4.16 -4.79 12.33
C THR A 403 5.53 -4.39 12.89
N GLY A 404 6.56 -5.21 12.70
CA GLY A 404 7.92 -4.88 13.15
C GLY A 404 8.43 -3.59 12.50
N SER A 405 8.28 -3.48 11.18
CA SER A 405 8.53 -2.27 10.39
C SER A 405 7.39 -2.07 9.37
N HIS A 406 7.64 -2.19 8.06
CA HIS A 406 6.65 -1.98 7.01
C HIS A 406 5.53 -3.03 7.01
N PRO A 407 4.24 -2.68 7.02
CA PRO A 407 3.18 -3.67 6.83
C PRO A 407 3.16 -4.26 5.41
N ILE A 408 3.41 -3.43 4.39
CA ILE A 408 3.59 -3.85 3.01
C ILE A 408 4.77 -3.06 2.43
N VAL A 409 5.70 -3.76 1.80
CA VAL A 409 6.88 -3.16 1.16
C VAL A 409 7.19 -3.83 -0.17
N THR A 410 7.65 -3.04 -1.13
CA THR A 410 8.12 -3.49 -2.44
C THR A 410 9.60 -3.20 -2.65
N GLU A 411 10.26 -4.03 -3.44
CA GLU A 411 11.57 -3.73 -4.02
C GLU A 411 11.67 -4.45 -5.36
N GLU A 412 11.72 -3.70 -6.46
CA GLU A 412 11.71 -4.26 -7.82
C GLU A 412 10.42 -5.06 -8.10
N ALA A 413 9.28 -4.40 -7.91
CA ALA A 413 7.96 -4.98 -8.09
C ALA A 413 7.21 -4.34 -9.26
N TYR A 414 6.38 -5.13 -9.94
CA TYR A 414 5.71 -4.69 -11.16
C TYR A 414 4.22 -5.05 -11.19
N ARG A 415 3.35 -4.09 -11.50
CA ARG A 415 1.89 -4.31 -11.67
C ARG A 415 1.23 -4.91 -10.43
N LEU A 416 1.48 -4.33 -9.27
CA LEU A 416 0.81 -4.70 -8.03
C LEU A 416 -0.57 -4.03 -7.92
N GLN A 417 -1.50 -4.66 -7.22
CA GLN A 417 -2.77 -4.06 -6.85
C GLN A 417 -3.07 -4.26 -5.35
N ILE A 418 -2.99 -3.19 -4.58
CA ILE A 418 -3.08 -3.18 -3.13
C ILE A 418 -4.35 -2.42 -2.73
N VAL A 419 -5.41 -3.15 -2.36
CA VAL A 419 -6.76 -2.58 -2.27
C VAL A 419 -7.52 -2.94 -1.00
N GLY A 420 -8.20 -1.94 -0.42
CA GLY A 420 -9.13 -2.18 0.69
C GLY A 420 -8.50 -2.69 1.97
N ASN A 421 -7.23 -2.35 2.24
CA ASN A 421 -6.50 -2.85 3.41
C ASN A 421 -6.57 -1.87 4.59
N GLN A 422 -6.49 -2.39 5.82
CA GLN A 422 -6.34 -1.61 7.05
C GLN A 422 -4.94 -1.83 7.62
N LEU A 423 -4.13 -0.79 7.66
CA LEU A 423 -2.74 -0.85 8.11
C LEU A 423 -2.58 0.08 9.32
N ASP A 424 -2.40 -0.49 10.52
CA ASP A 424 -2.37 0.27 11.76
C ASP A 424 -1.15 -0.08 12.61
N GLY A 425 -0.21 0.85 12.66
CA GLY A 425 0.92 0.81 13.59
C GLY A 425 2.11 -0.04 13.14
N SER A 426 3.27 0.43 13.57
CA SER A 426 4.56 -0.26 13.48
C SER A 426 5.35 -0.02 14.77
N TRP A 427 6.09 -1.03 15.22
CA TRP A 427 7.00 -0.95 16.36
C TRP A 427 8.24 -0.11 16.06
N ASN A 428 8.74 -0.18 14.83
CA ASN A 428 9.91 0.56 14.39
C ASN A 428 9.53 1.55 13.30
N LYS A 429 9.86 2.82 13.53
CA LYS A 429 9.53 3.97 12.66
C LYS A 429 10.71 4.95 12.52
N GLY A 430 11.88 4.64 13.06
CA GLY A 430 13.01 5.55 13.16
C GLY A 430 14.02 5.38 12.04
N LYS A 431 15.29 5.35 12.46
CA LYS A 431 16.48 5.23 11.62
C LYS A 431 16.37 4.04 10.66
N GLY A 432 17.03 4.12 9.51
CA GLY A 432 16.93 3.10 8.45
C GLY A 432 15.70 3.23 7.54
N GLY A 433 14.74 4.08 7.94
CA GLY A 433 13.55 4.34 7.14
C GLY A 433 12.43 3.32 7.36
N ASN A 434 12.08 3.12 8.63
CA ASN A 434 11.16 2.06 9.04
C ASN A 434 9.70 2.51 9.15
N GLY A 435 8.79 1.52 9.13
CA GLY A 435 7.37 1.70 9.46
C GLY A 435 6.54 2.46 8.43
N TYR A 436 6.94 2.39 7.17
CA TYR A 436 6.20 2.93 6.02
C TYR A 436 5.21 1.92 5.42
N PHE A 437 4.15 2.42 4.80
CA PHE A 437 3.50 1.72 3.69
C PHE A 437 4.30 2.04 2.42
N ARG A 438 5.22 1.13 2.05
CA ARG A 438 6.38 1.47 1.21
C ARG A 438 6.26 0.98 -0.23
N GLY A 439 6.36 1.90 -1.18
CA GLY A 439 6.53 1.63 -2.59
C GLY A 439 7.94 2.00 -3.09
N SER A 440 8.95 1.18 -2.78
CA SER A 440 10.29 1.31 -3.38
C SER A 440 10.39 0.53 -4.69
N ARG A 441 10.96 1.15 -5.74
CA ARG A 441 11.18 0.51 -7.06
C ARG A 441 9.97 -0.30 -7.52
N VAL A 442 8.82 0.36 -7.52
CA VAL A 442 7.54 -0.21 -7.92
C VAL A 442 7.01 0.51 -9.14
N TRP A 443 6.51 -0.26 -10.12
CA TRP A 443 6.05 0.28 -11.38
C TRP A 443 4.67 -0.19 -11.76
N ASP A 444 3.91 0.70 -12.40
CA ASP A 444 2.58 0.45 -12.97
C ASP A 444 1.61 -0.19 -11.97
N SER A 445 1.66 0.21 -10.70
CA SER A 445 0.90 -0.41 -9.60
C SER A 445 -0.23 0.48 -9.07
N LEU A 446 -1.25 -0.13 -8.48
CA LEU A 446 -2.47 0.54 -8.00
C LEU A 446 -2.67 0.33 -6.50
N TYR A 447 -2.89 1.42 -5.77
CA TYR A 447 -3.15 1.47 -4.34
C TYR A 447 -4.49 2.17 -4.12
N ALA A 448 -5.53 1.44 -3.74
CA ALA A 448 -6.88 2.02 -3.70
C ALA A 448 -7.71 1.62 -2.47
N GLY A 449 -8.42 2.60 -1.90
CA GLY A 449 -9.35 2.36 -0.80
C GLY A 449 -8.70 1.80 0.47
N ASN A 450 -7.39 2.02 0.68
CA ASN A 450 -6.69 1.59 1.88
C ASN A 450 -6.82 2.62 3.00
N THR A 451 -6.74 2.15 4.24
CA THR A 451 -6.56 2.98 5.44
C THR A 451 -5.17 2.74 6.00
N SER A 452 -4.43 3.81 6.26
CA SER A 452 -3.17 3.78 7.03
C SER A 452 -3.29 4.63 8.27
N ARG A 453 -2.90 4.08 9.42
CA ARG A 453 -2.83 4.76 10.71
C ARG A 453 -1.52 4.46 11.42
N ASN A 454 -1.01 5.45 12.16
CA ASN A 454 0.13 5.28 13.06
C ASN A 454 1.39 4.68 12.38
N LEU A 455 1.50 4.86 11.07
CA LEU A 455 2.69 4.56 10.28
C LEU A 455 3.53 5.83 10.14
N ARG A 456 4.78 5.67 9.75
CA ARG A 456 5.65 6.82 9.52
C ARG A 456 5.32 7.52 8.21
N HIS A 457 5.24 6.83 7.08
CA HIS A 457 4.93 7.46 5.78
C HIS A 457 4.13 6.49 4.91
N PHE A 458 3.27 6.99 4.02
CA PHE A 458 3.08 6.32 2.73
C PHE A 458 4.22 6.77 1.81
N THR A 459 4.87 5.87 1.06
CA THR A 459 5.97 6.30 0.17
C THR A 459 5.87 5.76 -1.26
N PHE A 460 6.31 6.59 -2.20
CA PHE A 460 7.00 6.11 -3.39
C PHE A 460 8.45 6.58 -3.36
N GLN A 461 9.37 5.69 -3.72
CA GLN A 461 10.80 6.01 -3.73
C GLN A 461 11.60 5.16 -4.72
N TRP A 462 12.78 5.67 -5.06
CA TRP A 462 13.79 5.06 -5.91
C TRP A 462 13.21 4.59 -7.24
N SER A 463 13.03 5.54 -8.16
CA SER A 463 12.57 5.33 -9.53
C SER A 463 11.13 4.84 -9.70
N ALA A 464 10.37 4.70 -8.61
CA ALA A 464 8.98 4.28 -8.66
C ALA A 464 8.19 5.14 -9.66
N SER A 465 7.42 4.51 -10.55
CA SER A 465 6.77 5.23 -11.65
C SER A 465 5.53 4.57 -12.22
N GLY A 466 4.62 5.40 -12.75
CA GLY A 466 3.38 4.95 -13.38
C GLY A 466 2.37 4.40 -12.37
N ASN A 467 2.57 4.63 -11.07
CA ASN A 467 1.71 4.13 -10.02
C ASN A 467 0.53 5.07 -9.77
N VAL A 468 -0.57 4.52 -9.24
CA VAL A 468 -1.79 5.25 -8.87
C VAL A 468 -2.14 4.97 -7.42
N VAL A 469 -2.41 6.03 -6.66
CA VAL A 469 -2.86 6.02 -5.27
C VAL A 469 -4.19 6.76 -5.23
N ILE A 470 -5.30 6.02 -5.13
CA ILE A 470 -6.64 6.58 -5.29
C ILE A 470 -7.62 6.23 -4.17
N GLY A 471 -8.31 7.24 -3.62
CA GLY A 471 -9.41 7.01 -2.68
C GLY A 471 -8.99 6.41 -1.34
N ASN A 472 -7.74 6.58 -0.94
CA ASN A 472 -7.22 6.08 0.34
C ASN A 472 -7.44 7.10 1.47
N ASP A 473 -7.28 6.64 2.71
CA ASP A 473 -7.40 7.46 3.92
C ASP A 473 -6.14 7.30 4.79
N PHE A 474 -5.37 8.38 4.93
CA PHE A 474 -4.06 8.39 5.60
C PHE A 474 -3.98 9.45 6.70
N ASP A 475 -3.28 9.11 7.79
CA ASP A 475 -2.87 10.07 8.83
C ASP A 475 -1.39 10.49 8.73
N SER A 476 -0.69 9.97 7.72
CA SER A 476 0.69 10.30 7.38
C SER A 476 0.78 11.00 6.03
N ASP A 477 1.95 11.56 5.75
CA ASP A 477 2.27 12.21 4.48
C ASP A 477 2.30 11.25 3.28
N LEU A 478 2.02 11.81 2.11
CA LEU A 478 2.30 11.22 0.81
C LEU A 478 3.76 11.55 0.45
N ASN A 479 4.67 10.64 0.80
CA ASN A 479 6.09 10.88 0.75
C ASN A 479 6.70 10.45 -0.60
N LEU A 480 7.27 11.39 -1.33
CA LEU A 480 8.11 11.13 -2.48
C LEU A 480 9.56 11.24 -2.02
N HIS A 481 10.12 10.12 -1.56
CA HIS A 481 11.33 10.10 -0.72
C HIS A 481 12.60 10.60 -1.43
N GLY A 482 12.61 10.60 -2.77
CA GLY A 482 13.78 10.88 -3.59
C GLY A 482 14.38 9.62 -4.19
N GLY A 483 15.21 9.84 -5.21
CA GLY A 483 15.67 8.81 -6.14
C GLY A 483 14.88 8.76 -7.45
N TRP A 484 14.37 9.92 -7.90
CA TRP A 484 13.81 10.10 -9.24
C TRP A 484 12.49 9.35 -9.52
N GLU A 485 11.62 9.26 -8.52
CA GLU A 485 10.22 8.86 -8.70
C GLU A 485 9.53 9.82 -9.67
N ARG A 486 8.70 9.30 -10.56
CA ARG A 486 8.10 10.12 -11.62
C ARG A 486 6.77 9.56 -12.06
N ASN A 487 5.93 10.38 -12.69
CA ASN A 487 4.68 9.92 -13.31
C ASN A 487 3.74 9.15 -12.35
N ASN A 488 3.81 9.39 -11.04
CA ASN A 488 2.87 8.77 -10.09
C ASN A 488 1.65 9.67 -9.91
N LEU A 489 0.48 9.08 -9.70
CA LEU A 489 -0.78 9.79 -9.47
C LEU A 489 -1.29 9.57 -8.05
N PHE A 490 -1.60 10.65 -7.36
CA PHE A 490 -2.31 10.69 -6.09
C PHE A 490 -3.64 11.39 -6.29
N GLU A 491 -4.75 10.67 -6.14
CA GLU A 491 -6.08 11.16 -6.48
C GLU A 491 -7.15 10.80 -5.44
N LEU A 492 -8.09 11.69 -5.17
CA LEU A 492 -9.25 11.40 -4.29
C LEU A 492 -8.91 10.88 -2.89
N ASN A 493 -7.66 11.01 -2.43
CA ASN A 493 -7.26 10.54 -1.11
C ASN A 493 -7.65 11.55 -0.04
N THR A 494 -7.96 11.07 1.15
CA THR A 494 -8.02 11.88 2.37
C THR A 494 -6.72 11.73 3.13
N VAL A 495 -6.07 12.84 3.44
CA VAL A 495 -4.77 12.90 4.12
C VAL A 495 -4.87 13.90 5.27
N THR A 496 -4.87 13.40 6.50
CA THR A 496 -5.09 14.21 7.70
C THR A 496 -3.88 14.11 8.61
N VAL A 497 -2.94 15.04 8.47
CA VAL A 497 -1.65 14.94 9.16
C VAL A 497 -1.68 15.70 10.50
N PRO A 498 -1.56 15.00 11.65
CA PRO A 498 -1.56 15.64 12.96
C PRO A 498 -0.27 16.43 13.21
N TYR A 499 -0.25 17.28 14.25
CA TYR A 499 0.97 17.98 14.66
C TYR A 499 2.07 17.01 15.08
N ASP A 500 1.68 15.96 15.81
CA ASP A 500 2.62 14.98 16.34
C ASP A 500 3.29 14.15 15.25
N HIS A 501 2.80 14.17 14.01
CA HIS A 501 3.45 13.57 12.84
C HIS A 501 4.65 14.41 12.39
N ARG A 502 5.78 14.20 13.08
CA ARG A 502 6.99 15.01 12.92
C ARG A 502 8.22 14.27 13.43
N SER A 503 9.38 14.67 12.92
CA SER A 503 10.66 14.09 13.35
C SER A 503 10.89 14.22 14.86
N GLY A 504 10.48 15.35 15.44
CA GLY A 504 10.66 15.65 16.87
C GLY A 504 9.77 14.83 17.83
N SER A 505 8.88 13.97 17.34
CA SER A 505 8.10 13.07 18.21
C SER A 505 8.78 11.71 18.43
N CYS A 506 9.99 11.53 17.90
CA CYS A 506 10.81 10.36 18.17
C CYS A 506 11.33 10.34 19.62
N THR A 507 11.31 9.16 20.25
CA THR A 507 11.75 8.97 21.65
C THR A 507 13.06 8.20 21.81
N ALA A 508 13.39 7.28 20.90
CA ALA A 508 14.60 6.47 20.92
C ALA A 508 14.98 5.98 19.52
N ASN A 509 16.28 5.70 19.30
CA ASN A 509 16.81 5.25 17.99
C ASN A 509 16.31 6.13 16.84
N CYS A 510 16.39 7.43 17.10
CA CYS A 510 15.92 8.47 16.22
C CYS A 510 16.90 8.67 15.08
N GLY A 511 16.36 9.02 13.94
CA GLY A 511 17.15 9.53 12.85
C GLY A 511 16.41 9.43 11.54
N GLU A 512 16.76 10.32 10.63
CA GLU A 512 16.40 10.16 9.23
C GLU A 512 17.31 9.10 8.59
N GLU A 513 16.87 8.55 7.45
CA GLU A 513 17.78 7.92 6.49
C GLU A 513 18.93 8.92 6.19
N GLY A 514 20.16 8.55 6.55
CA GLY A 514 21.35 9.41 6.48
C GLY A 514 21.94 9.90 7.81
N GLY A 515 21.40 9.46 8.96
CA GLY A 515 22.07 9.58 10.27
C GLY A 515 21.97 10.94 10.97
N GLY A 516 21.16 11.87 10.46
CA GLY A 516 20.84 13.11 11.17
C GLY A 516 19.86 12.88 12.32
N GLY A 517 20.03 13.60 13.43
CA GLY A 517 19.07 13.62 14.53
C GLY A 517 17.77 14.34 14.17
N PRO A 518 16.74 14.29 15.04
CA PRO A 518 15.47 14.95 14.78
C PRO A 518 15.61 16.44 14.49
N ASP A 519 14.89 16.92 13.48
CA ASP A 519 14.79 18.35 13.20
C ASP A 519 13.49 18.96 13.76
N ALA A 520 13.36 20.28 13.63
CA ALA A 520 12.17 21.02 14.06
C ALA A 520 11.01 20.96 13.05
N SER A 521 11.16 20.23 11.93
CA SER A 521 10.12 20.16 10.91
C SER A 521 8.90 19.42 11.44
N THR A 522 7.73 19.82 10.97
CA THR A 522 6.51 19.03 11.09
C THR A 522 6.15 18.57 9.71
N TRP A 523 5.96 17.27 9.50
CA TRP A 523 5.68 16.77 8.16
C TRP A 523 4.29 17.21 7.71
N TYR A 524 4.19 17.61 6.44
CA TYR A 524 2.96 18.07 5.79
C TYR A 524 2.39 16.95 4.91
N PRO A 525 1.13 17.04 4.45
CA PRO A 525 0.50 16.01 3.62
C PRO A 525 1.28 15.58 2.37
N ILE A 526 2.17 16.43 1.85
CA ILE A 526 3.13 16.09 0.81
C ILE A 526 4.54 16.24 1.37
N TRP A 527 5.39 15.26 1.09
CA TRP A 527 6.83 15.35 1.28
C TRP A 527 7.57 15.11 -0.03
N TRP A 528 8.62 15.91 -0.30
CA TRP A 528 9.34 15.90 -1.58
C TRP A 528 10.86 15.80 -1.39
N GLY A 529 11.50 14.81 -2.00
CA GLY A 529 12.96 14.72 -2.02
C GLY A 529 13.56 15.85 -2.85
N ALA A 530 14.12 16.88 -2.21
CA ALA A 530 14.64 18.07 -2.89
C ALA A 530 16.18 18.15 -2.93
N GLY A 531 16.73 18.35 -4.12
CA GLY A 531 18.03 18.98 -4.35
C GLY A 531 19.19 18.30 -3.61
N GLN A 532 20.06 19.11 -3.00
CA GLN A 532 21.29 18.67 -2.34
C GLN A 532 21.03 17.72 -1.16
N LYS A 533 20.03 17.98 -0.31
CA LYS A 533 19.70 17.07 0.80
C LYS A 533 19.29 15.70 0.28
N ALA A 534 18.61 15.67 -0.87
CA ALA A 534 18.10 14.42 -1.40
C ALA A 534 19.18 13.47 -1.95
N VAL A 535 20.43 13.92 -2.09
CA VAL A 535 21.54 13.05 -2.51
C VAL A 535 21.71 11.85 -1.58
N LYS A 536 21.43 12.00 -0.27
CA LYS A 536 21.49 10.87 0.68
C LYS A 536 20.50 9.75 0.36
N TRP A 537 19.46 10.05 -0.41
CA TRP A 537 18.46 9.10 -0.91
C TRP A 537 18.62 8.80 -2.40
N SER A 538 19.83 8.93 -2.94
CA SER A 538 20.15 8.77 -4.36
C SER A 538 19.60 9.85 -5.29
N GLY A 539 19.20 11.01 -4.76
CA GLY A 539 18.86 12.19 -5.55
C GLY A 539 17.45 12.72 -5.33
N SER A 540 17.11 13.80 -6.03
CA SER A 540 15.80 14.47 -5.93
C SER A 540 14.69 13.63 -6.55
N SER A 541 13.45 13.83 -6.11
CA SER A 541 12.26 13.30 -6.79
C SER A 541 12.12 13.88 -8.19
N GLY A 542 11.65 13.05 -9.11
CA GLY A 542 11.63 13.30 -10.55
C GLY A 542 10.33 13.95 -11.03
N PRO A 543 10.12 14.02 -12.35
CA PRO A 543 9.04 14.81 -12.94
C PRO A 543 7.65 14.18 -12.84
N ARG A 544 6.61 15.03 -12.95
CA ARG A 544 5.21 14.64 -13.19
C ARG A 544 4.64 13.71 -12.11
N ASN A 545 5.01 13.90 -10.85
CA ASN A 545 4.23 13.34 -9.76
C ASN A 545 2.99 14.23 -9.56
N VAL A 546 1.81 13.63 -9.61
CA VAL A 546 0.55 14.34 -9.84
C VAL A 546 -0.35 14.22 -8.63
N PHE A 547 -0.90 15.36 -8.18
CA PHE A 547 -1.91 15.44 -7.14
C PHE A 547 -3.19 16.05 -7.72
N TYR A 548 -4.32 15.38 -7.54
CA TYR A 548 -5.62 15.87 -8.02
C TYR A 548 -6.77 15.45 -7.10
N ARG A 549 -7.63 16.41 -6.71
CA ARG A 549 -8.83 16.17 -5.88
C ARG A 549 -8.59 15.39 -4.58
N ASN A 550 -7.40 15.51 -3.98
CA ASN A 550 -7.17 15.00 -2.64
C ASN A 550 -7.74 15.97 -1.60
N THR A 551 -8.29 15.43 -0.51
CA THR A 551 -8.63 16.20 0.69
C THR A 551 -7.46 16.14 1.65
N MET A 552 -6.60 17.16 1.62
CA MET A 552 -5.39 17.19 2.45
C MET A 552 -5.50 18.26 3.52
N THR A 553 -5.22 17.90 4.77
CA THR A 553 -5.25 18.81 5.91
C THR A 553 -4.05 18.61 6.83
N LYS A 554 -3.61 19.70 7.47
CA LYS A 554 -2.48 19.71 8.40
C LYS A 554 -2.87 20.39 9.71
N GLN A 555 -2.57 19.76 10.83
CA GLN A 555 -2.53 20.42 12.13
C GLN A 555 -1.11 20.93 12.40
N ALA A 556 -0.91 22.25 12.37
CA ALA A 556 0.42 22.87 12.47
C ALA A 556 0.93 23.07 13.91
N THR A 557 0.04 22.99 14.91
CA THR A 557 0.36 23.12 16.34
C THR A 557 -0.39 22.06 17.13
N SER A 558 0.18 21.60 18.25
CA SER A 558 -0.47 20.62 19.11
C SER A 558 -1.85 21.11 19.56
N GLY A 559 -2.89 20.28 19.36
CA GLY A 559 -4.28 20.64 19.67
C GLY A 559 -4.88 21.75 18.81
N GLY A 560 -4.15 22.28 17.82
CA GLY A 560 -4.62 23.32 16.91
C GLY A 560 -5.64 22.81 15.88
N PRO A 561 -6.25 23.71 15.09
CA PRO A 561 -7.16 23.31 14.02
C PRO A 561 -6.39 22.65 12.85
N TYR A 562 -7.10 21.80 12.11
CA TYR A 562 -6.64 21.31 10.83
C TYR A 562 -6.91 22.36 9.74
N THR A 563 -5.88 22.73 8.99
CA THR A 563 -5.98 23.66 7.87
C THR A 563 -5.83 22.91 6.54
N SER A 564 -6.55 23.35 5.52
CA SER A 564 -6.48 22.72 4.20
C SER A 564 -5.13 22.98 3.53
N TYR A 565 -4.66 21.99 2.77
CA TYR A 565 -3.41 22.01 2.01
C TYR A 565 -3.72 21.67 0.54
N TYR A 566 -3.33 22.52 -0.41
CA TYR A 566 -3.65 22.35 -1.85
C TYR A 566 -5.14 22.03 -2.13
N SER A 567 -6.04 22.89 -1.65
CA SER A 567 -7.50 22.63 -1.63
C SER A 567 -8.23 22.83 -2.95
N ALA A 568 -7.57 23.27 -4.02
CA ALA A 568 -8.24 23.54 -5.30
C ALA A 568 -8.56 22.22 -6.03
N THR A 569 -9.82 21.78 -5.93
CA THR A 569 -10.30 20.51 -6.50
C THR A 569 -10.40 20.50 -8.03
N GLY A 570 -10.41 21.67 -8.67
CA GLY A 570 -10.41 21.81 -10.14
C GLY A 570 -9.01 21.82 -10.78
N THR A 571 -7.95 21.64 -9.99
CA THR A 571 -6.57 21.83 -10.44
C THR A 571 -5.75 20.57 -10.27
N VAL A 572 -5.16 20.08 -11.36
CA VAL A 572 -4.10 19.07 -11.35
C VAL A 572 -2.78 19.76 -11.04
N TYR A 573 -2.04 19.27 -10.05
CA TYR A 573 -0.72 19.75 -9.70
C TYR A 573 0.34 18.72 -10.10
N GLN A 574 1.19 19.05 -11.07
CA GLN A 574 2.30 18.21 -11.55
C GLN A 574 3.62 18.72 -10.98
N PHE A 575 4.09 18.08 -9.92
CA PHE A 575 5.36 18.42 -9.27
C PHE A 575 6.57 17.99 -10.10
N GLY A 576 7.66 18.74 -10.00
CA GLY A 576 8.90 18.50 -10.74
C GLY A 576 8.76 18.77 -12.24
N TRP A 577 7.82 19.62 -12.67
CA TRP A 577 7.45 19.76 -14.09
C TRP A 577 7.21 21.21 -14.51
N SER A 578 7.69 21.58 -15.70
CA SER A 578 7.44 22.90 -16.31
C SER A 578 6.21 22.93 -17.23
N GLY A 579 5.65 21.76 -17.57
CA GLY A 579 4.73 21.58 -18.69
C GLY A 579 5.39 20.82 -19.86
N THR A 580 6.71 20.94 -20.02
CA THR A 580 7.45 20.33 -21.13
C THR A 580 8.68 19.53 -20.72
N ALA A 581 9.29 19.83 -19.58
CA ALA A 581 10.49 19.18 -19.08
C ALA A 581 10.53 19.15 -17.54
N PHE A 582 11.43 18.34 -16.98
CA PHE A 582 11.70 18.37 -15.55
C PHE A 582 12.11 19.79 -15.13
N LYS A 583 11.50 20.27 -14.04
CA LYS A 583 11.88 21.52 -13.40
C LYS A 583 11.90 21.32 -11.90
N HIS A 584 13.08 21.53 -11.31
CA HIS A 584 13.24 21.47 -9.86
C HIS A 584 12.39 22.53 -9.17
N LEU A 585 11.95 22.25 -7.94
CA LEU A 585 11.17 23.19 -7.14
C LEU A 585 12.04 24.39 -6.72
N SER A 586 11.50 25.60 -6.86
CA SER A 586 12.22 26.83 -6.59
C SER A 586 11.37 27.86 -5.86
N ILE A 587 12.00 28.82 -5.18
CA ILE A 587 11.36 29.99 -4.59
C ILE A 587 11.97 31.22 -5.21
N ALA A 588 11.16 32.05 -5.86
CA ALA A 588 11.65 33.19 -6.64
C ALA A 588 12.78 32.78 -7.62
N SER A 589 12.62 31.63 -8.27
CA SER A 589 13.58 31.01 -9.21
C SER A 589 14.88 30.49 -8.60
N THR A 590 15.04 30.51 -7.27
CA THR A 590 16.14 29.85 -6.57
C THR A 590 15.75 28.42 -6.21
N PRO A 591 16.44 27.38 -6.73
CA PRO A 591 16.22 25.99 -6.36
C PRO A 591 16.25 25.77 -4.85
N ILE A 592 15.25 25.06 -4.32
CA ILE A 592 15.31 24.65 -2.90
C ILE A 592 16.27 23.47 -2.74
N THR A 593 17.06 23.48 -1.68
CA THR A 593 18.03 22.41 -1.37
C THR A 593 17.49 21.36 -0.41
N ASP A 594 16.35 21.67 0.24
CA ASP A 594 15.63 20.85 1.22
C ASP A 594 14.13 21.20 1.15
N TRP A 595 13.29 20.22 1.40
CA TRP A 595 11.84 20.39 1.55
C TRP A 595 11.45 20.90 2.93
N ALA A 596 12.18 20.50 3.97
CA ALA A 596 11.88 20.88 5.34
C ALA A 596 11.84 22.41 5.47
N SER A 597 10.79 22.93 6.12
CA SER A 597 10.50 24.38 6.27
C SER A 597 10.07 25.12 4.98
N ASN A 598 9.89 24.43 3.86
CA ASN A 598 9.39 25.01 2.60
C ASN A 598 8.02 24.47 2.16
N GLU A 599 7.36 23.68 3.00
CA GLU A 599 6.16 22.90 2.65
C GLU A 599 4.95 23.79 2.32
N THR A 600 4.92 25.02 2.83
CA THR A 600 3.84 26.00 2.64
C THR A 600 4.10 27.00 1.52
N ARG A 601 5.23 26.89 0.83
CA ARG A 601 5.58 27.78 -0.28
C ARG A 601 4.72 27.49 -1.51
N ASP A 602 4.48 28.52 -2.30
CA ASP A 602 3.82 28.36 -3.60
C ASP A 602 4.86 28.00 -4.67
N TYR A 603 4.74 26.79 -5.20
CA TYR A 603 5.60 26.27 -6.27
C TYR A 603 4.93 26.33 -7.65
N THR A 604 3.74 26.92 -7.76
CA THR A 604 3.07 27.14 -9.05
C THR A 604 3.73 28.29 -9.83
N SER A 605 3.11 28.76 -10.91
CA SER A 605 3.59 29.91 -11.68
C SER A 605 5.03 29.78 -12.17
N GLY A 606 5.39 28.55 -12.58
CA GLY A 606 6.72 28.23 -13.08
C GLY A 606 7.75 27.94 -12.00
N GLN A 607 7.39 27.75 -10.74
CA GLN A 607 8.32 27.42 -9.65
C GLN A 607 8.51 25.90 -9.41
N GLY A 608 8.24 25.09 -10.44
CA GLY A 608 8.45 23.63 -10.43
C GLY A 608 7.18 22.78 -10.29
N VAL A 609 6.02 23.40 -10.04
CA VAL A 609 4.70 22.75 -10.12
C VAL A 609 3.93 23.32 -11.31
N HIS A 610 3.67 22.49 -12.31
CA HIS A 610 2.82 22.82 -13.45
C HIS A 610 1.36 22.50 -13.11
N THR A 611 0.46 23.45 -13.40
CA THR A 611 -0.96 23.29 -13.11
C THR A 611 -1.79 23.10 -14.38
N VAL A 612 -2.77 22.19 -14.32
CA VAL A 612 -3.72 21.97 -15.42
C VAL A 612 -5.13 21.98 -14.84
N ALA A 613 -6.01 22.83 -15.38
CA ALA A 613 -7.41 22.83 -14.99
C ALA A 613 -8.12 21.55 -15.48
N GLN A 614 -8.89 20.91 -14.62
CA GLN A 614 -9.67 19.71 -14.93
C GLN A 614 -11.02 19.76 -14.21
N THR A 615 -12.09 19.45 -14.94
CA THR A 615 -13.47 19.44 -14.41
C THR A 615 -13.97 18.05 -14.08
N VAL A 616 -13.27 17.01 -14.53
CA VAL A 616 -13.67 15.62 -14.33
C VAL A 616 -13.57 15.21 -12.86
N PRO A 617 -14.43 14.30 -12.37
CA PRO A 617 -14.34 13.80 -11.01
C PRO A 617 -13.10 12.91 -10.80
N SER A 618 -12.60 12.29 -11.87
CA SER A 618 -11.31 11.60 -11.85
C SER A 618 -10.61 11.66 -13.21
N ILE A 619 -9.28 11.78 -13.20
CA ILE A 619 -8.38 11.68 -14.35
C ILE A 619 -7.89 10.24 -14.61
N PHE A 620 -8.14 9.32 -13.67
CA PHE A 620 -7.85 7.89 -13.82
C PHE A 620 -9.08 7.05 -14.16
N LEU A 621 -10.22 7.34 -13.54
CA LEU A 621 -11.47 6.60 -13.70
C LEU A 621 -12.49 7.40 -14.54
N LYS A 622 -13.36 6.68 -15.27
CA LYS A 622 -14.50 7.29 -15.98
C LYS A 622 -15.57 7.74 -14.99
N SER A 623 -15.87 6.89 -13.99
CA SER A 623 -16.83 7.11 -12.92
C SER A 623 -16.21 6.87 -11.54
N VAL A 624 -16.66 7.66 -10.55
CA VAL A 624 -16.23 7.55 -9.13
C VAL A 624 -17.39 7.15 -8.21
N THR A 625 -18.61 7.02 -8.74
CA THR A 625 -19.74 6.44 -8.04
C THR A 625 -19.72 4.93 -8.27
N GLY A 626 -19.75 4.12 -7.21
CA GLY A 626 -19.49 2.66 -7.22
C GLY A 626 -20.51 1.77 -7.97
N THR A 627 -20.86 2.13 -9.20
CA THR A 627 -21.74 1.36 -10.08
C THR A 627 -20.95 0.98 -11.33
N PRO A 628 -20.71 -0.32 -11.59
CA PRO A 628 -20.16 -0.77 -12.86
C PRO A 628 -21.07 -0.31 -14.00
N THR A 629 -20.51 0.42 -14.97
CA THR A 629 -21.26 0.75 -16.19
C THR A 629 -21.18 -0.43 -17.15
N SER A 630 -22.27 -1.19 -17.26
CA SER A 630 -22.42 -2.28 -18.23
C SER A 630 -22.49 -1.73 -19.68
N PRO A 631 -22.02 -2.46 -20.72
CA PRO A 631 -22.23 -2.11 -22.13
C PRO A 631 -23.71 -2.25 -22.57
N PRO A 632 -24.12 -1.76 -23.76
CA PRO A 632 -25.51 -1.81 -24.24
C PRO A 632 -26.03 -3.26 -24.39
N PRO A 633 -27.36 -3.50 -24.30
CA PRO A 633 -27.90 -4.83 -24.03
C PRO A 633 -27.80 -5.73 -25.27
N THR A 634 -27.21 -6.91 -25.11
CA THR A 634 -27.56 -8.09 -25.91
C THR A 634 -27.90 -9.24 -24.97
N SER A 635 -28.88 -10.03 -25.41
CA SER A 635 -29.80 -10.83 -24.61
C SER A 635 -29.22 -12.09 -23.95
N SER A 636 -29.85 -12.41 -22.81
CA SER A 636 -30.12 -13.72 -22.18
C SER A 636 -29.02 -14.51 -21.44
N SER A 637 -29.19 -14.52 -20.09
CA SER A 637 -29.13 -15.67 -19.14
C SER A 637 -27.76 -16.30 -18.80
N PRO A 638 -27.56 -17.01 -17.65
CA PRO A 638 -28.26 -17.05 -16.34
C PRO A 638 -27.34 -16.86 -15.10
N SER A 639 -27.92 -16.59 -13.92
CA SER A 639 -27.42 -16.87 -12.54
C SER A 639 -26.13 -16.13 -12.06
N PRO A 640 -26.05 -15.71 -10.77
CA PRO A 640 -25.49 -16.61 -9.76
C PRO A 640 -26.04 -16.46 -8.31
N SER A 641 -25.69 -17.48 -7.52
CA SER A 641 -25.66 -17.57 -6.04
C SER A 641 -24.56 -16.63 -5.43
N PRO A 642 -24.18 -16.72 -4.14
CA PRO A 642 -24.72 -16.08 -2.94
C PRO A 642 -23.74 -15.07 -2.24
N SER A 643 -24.29 -14.33 -1.26
CA SER A 643 -23.73 -13.66 -0.05
C SER A 643 -22.38 -14.17 0.51
N PRO A 644 -21.61 -13.43 1.36
CA PRO A 644 -21.95 -13.12 2.78
C PRO A 644 -21.32 -11.82 3.36
N SER A 645 -21.73 -11.30 4.53
CA SER A 645 -21.21 -11.70 5.84
C SER A 645 -21.83 -10.91 7.01
N THR A 646 -21.68 -11.46 8.21
CA THR A 646 -22.49 -11.36 9.42
C THR A 646 -22.03 -10.32 10.45
N SER A 647 -22.99 -9.54 10.98
CA SER A 647 -22.97 -8.76 12.23
C SER A 647 -23.96 -9.42 13.23
N PRO A 648 -24.01 -9.12 14.55
CA PRO A 648 -24.71 -9.97 15.52
C PRO A 648 -26.21 -9.96 15.24
N SER A 649 -26.70 -11.06 14.66
CA SER A 649 -28.09 -11.20 14.25
C SER A 649 -28.90 -11.76 15.40
N VAL A 650 -29.78 -10.93 15.98
CA VAL A 650 -30.98 -11.44 16.65
C VAL A 650 -31.87 -12.03 15.56
N SER A 651 -32.04 -13.35 15.49
CA SER A 651 -32.89 -14.00 14.50
C SER A 651 -34.38 -13.70 14.77
N PRO A 652 -35.11 -13.04 13.83
CA PRO A 652 -36.55 -12.88 13.89
C PRO A 652 -37.30 -14.20 13.75
N THR A 653 -38.43 -14.31 14.46
CA THR A 653 -39.50 -15.24 14.08
C THR A 653 -40.39 -14.54 13.06
N GLY A 654 -40.12 -14.74 11.77
CA GLY A 654 -41.00 -14.29 10.70
C GLY A 654 -42.24 -15.19 10.63
N SER A 655 -43.43 -14.60 10.68
CA SER A 655 -44.64 -15.29 10.21
C SER A 655 -44.75 -15.06 8.71
N GLY A 656 -44.44 -16.09 7.92
CA GLY A 656 -44.38 -16.02 6.46
C GLY A 656 -42.96 -16.14 5.92
N CYS A 657 -42.83 -16.09 4.59
CA CYS A 657 -41.57 -16.35 3.89
C CYS A 657 -40.62 -15.14 3.79
N LEU A 658 -40.92 -14.01 4.45
CA LEU A 658 -39.97 -12.90 4.60
C LEU A 658 -39.08 -13.11 5.83
N SER A 659 -37.81 -12.71 5.73
CA SER A 659 -36.88 -12.65 6.87
C SER A 659 -36.23 -11.28 6.95
N ALA A 660 -36.03 -10.74 8.15
CA ALA A 660 -35.32 -9.49 8.34
C ALA A 660 -34.04 -9.70 9.16
N ARG A 661 -33.04 -8.85 8.97
CA ARG A 661 -31.85 -8.79 9.82
C ARG A 661 -31.41 -7.34 9.99
N TYR A 662 -30.81 -7.06 11.13
CA TYR A 662 -30.36 -5.73 11.50
C TYR A 662 -28.82 -5.69 11.58
N VAL A 663 -28.19 -4.59 11.15
CA VAL A 663 -26.74 -4.35 11.19
C VAL A 663 -26.45 -2.94 11.71
N GLN A 664 -25.59 -2.81 12.73
CA GLN A 664 -25.02 -1.53 13.14
C GLN A 664 -24.01 -1.04 12.09
N THR A 665 -24.25 0.13 11.50
CA THR A 665 -23.37 0.74 10.48
C THR A 665 -22.31 1.66 11.09
N GLY A 666 -22.53 2.12 12.33
CA GLY A 666 -21.57 2.86 13.13
C GLY A 666 -22.13 3.14 14.51
N VAL A 667 -21.30 3.09 15.56
CA VAL A 667 -21.70 3.37 16.95
C VAL A 667 -20.93 4.59 17.44
N TRP A 668 -21.62 5.51 18.10
CA TRP A 668 -21.03 6.67 18.76
C TRP A 668 -21.53 6.76 20.21
N SER A 669 -21.00 7.71 20.99
CA SER A 669 -21.11 7.72 22.45
C SER A 669 -22.54 7.67 23.02
N ASN A 670 -23.55 8.12 22.27
CA ASN A 670 -24.95 8.14 22.69
C ASN A 670 -25.92 7.63 21.62
N GLY A 671 -25.45 6.82 20.66
CA GLY A 671 -26.30 6.35 19.57
C GLY A 671 -25.57 5.47 18.57
N TYR A 672 -26.30 5.05 17.55
CA TYR A 672 -25.75 4.26 16.44
C TYR A 672 -26.56 4.44 15.17
N GLY A 673 -25.91 4.25 14.02
CA GLY A 673 -26.54 4.07 12.72
C GLY A 673 -26.85 2.59 12.49
N ALA A 674 -27.93 2.33 11.79
CA ALA A 674 -28.54 1.03 11.71
C ALA A 674 -29.18 0.78 10.35
N ASP A 675 -28.85 -0.34 9.69
CA ASP A 675 -29.57 -0.81 8.50
C ASP A 675 -30.35 -2.09 8.82
N VAL A 676 -31.57 -2.17 8.33
CA VAL A 676 -32.43 -3.36 8.41
C VAL A 676 -32.70 -3.87 7.01
N PHE A 677 -32.29 -5.11 6.77
CA PHE A 677 -32.41 -5.80 5.49
C PHE A 677 -33.59 -6.74 5.53
N ILE A 678 -34.47 -6.66 4.54
CA ILE A 678 -35.63 -7.53 4.32
C ILE A 678 -35.34 -8.44 3.13
N LYS A 679 -35.31 -9.75 3.36
CA LYS A 679 -35.17 -10.77 2.32
C LYS A 679 -36.50 -11.42 1.99
N ASN A 680 -36.80 -11.54 0.71
CA ASN A 680 -37.93 -12.32 0.23
C ASN A 680 -37.52 -13.79 -0.03
N ASN A 681 -37.85 -14.70 0.89
CA ASN A 681 -37.66 -16.14 0.69
C ASN A 681 -38.92 -16.83 0.12
N CYS A 682 -39.92 -16.05 -0.32
CA CYS A 682 -41.09 -16.57 -1.03
C CYS A 682 -40.72 -16.95 -2.47
N SER A 683 -41.52 -17.81 -3.10
CA SER A 683 -41.42 -18.12 -4.53
C SER A 683 -42.04 -17.05 -5.44
N VAL A 684 -42.72 -16.05 -4.87
CA VAL A 684 -43.37 -14.94 -5.56
C VAL A 684 -42.84 -13.59 -5.07
N LYS A 685 -42.90 -12.58 -5.94
CA LYS A 685 -42.53 -11.20 -5.61
C LYS A 685 -43.44 -10.65 -4.51
N THR A 686 -42.84 -9.96 -3.55
CA THR A 686 -43.55 -9.18 -2.52
C THR A 686 -43.65 -7.74 -2.98
N LEU A 687 -44.81 -7.10 -2.81
CA LEU A 687 -45.05 -5.70 -3.21
C LEU A 687 -44.99 -4.74 -2.03
N THR A 688 -45.09 -5.27 -0.81
CA THR A 688 -45.18 -4.52 0.44
C THR A 688 -44.50 -5.28 1.56
N TRP A 689 -43.85 -4.56 2.47
CA TRP A 689 -43.29 -5.16 3.67
C TRP A 689 -43.54 -4.29 4.89
N THR A 690 -43.72 -4.96 6.03
CA THR A 690 -43.78 -4.36 7.36
C THR A 690 -42.72 -5.01 8.23
N VAL A 691 -41.85 -4.20 8.85
CA VAL A 691 -40.90 -4.63 9.88
C VAL A 691 -41.30 -4.02 11.22
N GLU A 692 -41.35 -4.84 12.25
CA GLU A 692 -41.68 -4.45 13.63
C GLU A 692 -40.59 -4.90 14.59
N PHE A 693 -40.21 -4.06 15.56
CA PHE A 693 -39.29 -4.42 16.64
C PHE A 693 -39.48 -3.48 17.84
N ASP A 694 -38.97 -3.89 19.01
CA ASP A 694 -38.90 -3.02 20.19
C ASP A 694 -37.47 -2.51 20.42
N LEU A 695 -37.32 -1.31 20.95
CA LEU A 695 -36.04 -0.82 21.48
C LEU A 695 -36.08 -0.77 23.02
N PRO A 696 -35.00 -1.17 23.73
CA PRO A 696 -34.93 -1.05 25.18
C PRO A 696 -35.14 0.39 25.67
N THR A 697 -35.71 0.54 26.87
CA THR A 697 -35.88 1.86 27.52
C THR A 697 -34.55 2.62 27.55
N GLY A 698 -34.59 3.91 27.21
CA GLY A 698 -33.39 4.74 27.07
C GLY A 698 -32.78 4.72 25.66
N THR A 699 -33.40 4.00 24.72
CA THR A 699 -33.06 4.06 23.28
C THR A 699 -34.27 4.37 22.42
N SER A 700 -34.10 5.26 21.45
CA SER A 700 -35.17 5.69 20.55
C SER A 700 -34.65 5.96 19.13
N VAL A 701 -35.49 5.79 18.11
CA VAL A 701 -35.13 6.13 16.72
C VAL A 701 -35.20 7.65 16.51
N SER A 702 -34.05 8.29 16.26
CA SER A 702 -33.90 9.75 16.07
C SER A 702 -34.09 10.22 14.63
N SER A 703 -33.71 9.40 13.64
CA SER A 703 -33.95 9.65 12.21
C SER A 703 -34.04 8.31 11.46
N HIS A 704 -34.65 8.30 10.28
CA HIS A 704 -34.77 7.12 9.42
C HIS A 704 -34.90 7.52 7.95
N TRP A 705 -34.60 6.58 7.05
CA TRP A 705 -34.70 6.74 5.60
C TRP A 705 -35.23 5.44 4.96
N SER A 706 -35.71 5.53 3.73
CA SER A 706 -36.23 4.39 2.94
C SER A 706 -37.36 3.59 3.62
N ALA A 707 -38.07 4.18 4.57
CA ALA A 707 -39.24 3.58 5.22
C ALA A 707 -40.16 4.66 5.80
N THR A 708 -41.42 4.31 6.04
CA THR A 708 -42.33 5.12 6.88
C THR A 708 -42.41 4.49 8.27
N LYS A 709 -42.01 5.25 9.30
CA LYS A 709 -42.02 4.81 10.71
C LYS A 709 -43.29 5.24 11.45
N THR A 710 -43.92 4.29 12.14
CA THR A 710 -44.91 4.53 13.21
C THR A 710 -44.39 3.94 14.52
N GLN A 711 -44.81 4.49 15.66
CA GLN A 711 -44.30 4.09 16.98
C GLN A 711 -45.41 4.14 18.04
N THR A 712 -45.46 3.15 18.93
CA THR A 712 -46.28 3.17 20.15
C THR A 712 -45.43 2.73 21.34
N GLY A 713 -45.13 3.66 22.26
CA GLY A 713 -44.17 3.39 23.33
C GLY A 713 -42.79 3.05 22.76
N GLN A 714 -42.24 1.90 23.15
CA GLN A 714 -40.94 1.39 22.65
C GLN A 714 -41.07 0.45 21.44
N HIS A 715 -42.29 0.25 20.93
CA HIS A 715 -42.58 -0.57 19.77
C HIS A 715 -42.52 0.25 18.48
N TYR A 716 -41.72 -0.18 17.52
CA TYR A 716 -41.45 0.49 16.25
C TYR A 716 -41.96 -0.35 15.09
N ARG A 717 -42.71 0.29 14.17
CA ARG A 717 -43.23 -0.32 12.96
C ARG A 717 -42.81 0.49 11.74
N PHE A 718 -42.09 -0.15 10.82
CA PHE A 718 -41.61 0.40 9.56
C PHE A 718 -42.31 -0.27 8.37
N VAL A 719 -42.78 0.53 7.42
CA VAL A 719 -43.32 0.03 6.14
C VAL A 719 -42.58 0.62 4.96
N ASN A 720 -42.61 -0.08 3.83
CA ASN A 720 -41.96 0.38 2.60
C ASN A 720 -42.43 1.76 2.13
N VAL A 721 -41.54 2.47 1.42
CA VAL A 721 -41.89 3.64 0.61
C VAL A 721 -42.18 3.22 -0.83
N SER A 722 -42.54 4.17 -1.69
CA SER A 722 -43.04 3.86 -3.05
C SER A 722 -42.04 3.15 -3.95
N PHE A 723 -40.73 3.26 -3.70
CA PHE A 723 -39.69 2.71 -4.59
C PHE A 723 -39.10 1.37 -4.11
N ASN A 724 -39.36 0.91 -2.88
CA ASN A 724 -38.69 -0.25 -2.30
C ASN A 724 -39.64 -1.31 -1.69
N GLY A 725 -40.93 -1.29 -2.04
CA GLY A 725 -41.86 -2.37 -1.64
C GLY A 725 -41.65 -3.67 -2.42
N ASP A 726 -41.10 -3.55 -3.62
CA ASP A 726 -40.99 -4.59 -4.62
C ASP A 726 -39.75 -5.48 -4.44
N ILE A 727 -39.89 -6.60 -3.71
CA ILE A 727 -38.78 -7.54 -3.47
C ILE A 727 -39.01 -8.84 -4.27
N ASN A 728 -38.19 -9.11 -5.28
CA ASN A 728 -38.26 -10.36 -6.03
C ASN A 728 -37.81 -11.58 -5.18
N PRO A 729 -38.24 -12.82 -5.51
CA PRO A 729 -37.75 -14.03 -4.85
C PRO A 729 -36.23 -14.08 -4.77
N GLY A 730 -35.70 -14.28 -3.56
CA GLY A 730 -34.26 -14.36 -3.27
C GLY A 730 -33.53 -13.01 -3.17
N GLN A 731 -34.21 -11.88 -3.44
CA GLN A 731 -33.62 -10.54 -3.32
C GLN A 731 -33.81 -9.95 -1.92
N GLU A 732 -33.04 -8.90 -1.63
CA GLU A 732 -33.11 -8.11 -0.41
C GLU A 732 -33.38 -6.64 -0.74
N GLU A 733 -34.13 -5.97 0.13
CA GLU A 733 -34.25 -4.51 0.20
C GLU A 733 -33.87 -4.05 1.60
N ASP A 734 -33.51 -2.78 1.76
CA ASP A 734 -33.13 -2.23 3.06
C ASP A 734 -33.77 -0.88 3.37
N PHE A 735 -33.81 -0.59 4.66
CA PHE A 735 -34.03 0.74 5.19
C PHE A 735 -33.09 0.98 6.36
N GLY A 736 -32.84 2.24 6.68
CA GLY A 736 -31.96 2.56 7.79
C GLY A 736 -32.53 3.57 8.77
N PHE A 737 -31.94 3.60 9.95
CA PHE A 737 -32.28 4.51 11.03
C PHE A 737 -31.05 4.90 11.85
N ASN A 738 -31.13 6.05 12.54
CA ASN A 738 -30.22 6.37 13.63
C ASN A 738 -30.97 6.22 14.95
N ALA A 739 -30.31 5.64 15.95
CA ALA A 739 -30.78 5.55 17.31
C ALA A 739 -30.08 6.58 18.21
N ALA A 740 -30.84 7.16 19.14
CA ALA A 740 -30.32 7.85 20.31
C ALA A 740 -30.48 6.92 21.52
N GLY A 741 -29.37 6.45 22.08
CA GLY A 741 -29.26 5.34 23.03
C GLY A 741 -28.56 4.11 22.44
N LEU A 742 -28.03 3.22 23.28
CA LEU A 742 -27.21 2.07 22.86
C LEU A 742 -27.96 0.72 22.86
N GLY A 743 -29.24 0.71 23.20
CA GLY A 743 -30.10 -0.48 23.15
C GLY A 743 -30.41 -0.90 21.71
N THR A 744 -30.22 -2.17 21.39
CA THR A 744 -30.44 -2.72 20.04
C THR A 744 -31.86 -3.26 19.87
N PRO A 745 -32.36 -3.41 18.62
CA PRO A 745 -33.65 -4.01 18.34
C PRO A 745 -33.82 -5.41 18.97
N ILE A 746 -34.93 -5.61 19.65
CA ILE A 746 -35.40 -6.92 20.14
C ILE A 746 -36.77 -7.22 19.54
N ASN A 747 -37.18 -8.49 19.54
CA ASN A 747 -38.47 -8.92 18.97
C ASN A 747 -38.67 -8.48 17.51
N LEU A 748 -37.60 -8.44 16.72
CA LEU A 748 -37.67 -8.11 15.29
C LEU A 748 -38.56 -9.14 14.58
N VAL A 749 -39.54 -8.67 13.82
CA VAL A 749 -40.50 -9.45 13.02
C VAL A 749 -40.69 -8.75 11.67
N VAL A 750 -40.91 -9.53 10.60
CA VAL A 750 -41.26 -9.00 9.28
C VAL A 750 -42.46 -9.75 8.70
N ARG A 751 -43.33 -9.03 8.00
CA ARG A 751 -44.54 -9.56 7.35
C ARG A 751 -44.76 -8.90 5.99
N PRO A 752 -45.31 -9.60 5.00
CA PRO A 752 -45.92 -8.94 3.85
C PRO A 752 -47.07 -8.07 4.37
N ALA A 753 -47.15 -6.81 3.94
CA ALA A 753 -48.16 -5.87 4.45
C ALA A 753 -49.46 -5.95 3.65
#